data_AF-A0A9J6GQ52-F1
#
_entry.id   AF-A0A9J6GQ52-F1
#
_cell.length_a   1.000
_cell.length_b   1.000
_cell.length_c   1.000
_cell.angle_alpha   90.00
_cell.angle_beta   90.00
_cell.angle_gamma   90.00
#
_symmetry.space_group_name_H-M   'P 1'
#
loop_
_entity.id
_entity.type
_entity.pdbx_description
1 polymer ?
#
loop_
_entity_poly.entity_id
_entity_poly.type
_entity_poly.pdbx_seq_one_letter_code
_entity_poly.pdbx_strand_id
1 'polypeptide(L)'
;MDNITLENTKEAVPRNRWVLLLVALVGLPAVLAALLSYLTSSNGITYCTTLNCQAFAQLLRSSINESVAPCDSFGRFVCDGWRTEHHYSVREQFYRNALESMARLTRAVEIPRAGQSAVQQVAAFYRSCDKLYETGRDDTPLVREALAEAGVLWPSRPANPDVVHTLAALALRLGWASILDIDIKTIGRKRTIVSFTTAPMFYFLHSENLRPLERLEHFNRLRDAFDNGGSGPKVSYGDIEVLENATLTNLTRASFMQGHAHLGPAVLHRNPAEWNASIARFLRTGKEVQFETTSPAYVEAFADFWRAQGEGDAHLLVSWHAVRFAAHFARVDLVNPSAVKRADETYGRRHICIMTLYMALGDVVFASYNAYAFTDSVRGDVKKVVLGVREALSKKMRGESAEAAGLDGWSSVERVFSVLDYSRTNPGIEQTPLPGLSDFGDVFVDNWLAALRAFELAERTPKRFLSPGTLLHSRIFEITPEVTDIALVPMALAYPFYDKAATAAVKYGGLGSHVSRASARIVLARFKNDSDDKAPHSRQLSLAAFLACIAADVAGQAEPPRHDVAEELAALLVLFDAFSAAEREDQRRLAEFPEFSSRQIFFSTWCFMRCTGQLSEPDDVDPCSAEVRHVQAFSEAFRCVKGTQLNPERKCRLS
;
A
#
# COMPACT_ATOMS: atom_id res chain seq x y z
N MET A 1 -65.60 -37.33 99.89
CA MET A 1 -64.13 -37.37 99.91
C MET A 1 -63.71 -38.25 98.75
N ASP A 2 -62.71 -37.77 98.03
CA ASP A 2 -61.96 -38.37 96.91
C ASP A 2 -62.71 -38.60 95.58
N ASN A 3 -62.09 -38.51 94.40
CA ASN A 3 -61.04 -37.66 93.82
C ASN A 3 -61.09 -38.05 92.32
N ILE A 4 -61.33 -37.13 91.37
CA ILE A 4 -61.02 -37.39 89.95
C ILE A 4 -60.31 -36.18 89.37
N THR A 5 -59.12 -36.48 88.88
CA THR A 5 -58.05 -35.65 88.34
C THR A 5 -58.34 -35.16 86.92
N LEU A 6 -58.05 -33.89 86.65
CA LEU A 6 -57.92 -33.31 85.31
C LEU A 6 -56.44 -33.14 85.00
N GLU A 7 -55.90 -33.99 84.13
CA GLU A 7 -54.55 -33.91 83.57
C GLU A 7 -54.53 -32.88 82.43
N ASN A 8 -53.58 -31.95 82.49
CA ASN A 8 -53.38 -30.89 81.52
C ASN A 8 -51.94 -30.96 81.00
N THR A 9 -51.72 -31.65 79.87
CA THR A 9 -50.40 -31.75 79.22
C THR A 9 -50.23 -30.64 78.19
N LYS A 10 -49.38 -29.65 78.49
CA LYS A 10 -48.86 -28.70 77.49
C LYS A 10 -47.61 -29.30 76.84
N GLU A 11 -47.72 -29.73 75.59
CA GLU A 11 -46.57 -30.14 74.78
C GLU A 11 -45.77 -28.91 74.31
N ALA A 12 -44.47 -28.92 74.61
CA ALA A 12 -43.52 -27.92 74.16
C ALA A 12 -43.13 -28.17 72.69
N VAL A 13 -43.46 -27.24 71.80
CA VAL A 13 -43.02 -27.27 70.39
C VAL A 13 -41.52 -26.92 70.32
N PRO A 14 -40.66 -27.76 69.73
CA PRO A 14 -39.22 -27.52 69.71
C PRO A 14 -38.85 -26.34 68.79
N ARG A 15 -38.06 -25.41 69.36
CA ARG A 15 -37.55 -24.15 68.82
C ARG A 15 -36.80 -24.25 67.47
N ASN A 16 -36.52 -25.47 66.98
CA ASN A 16 -35.78 -25.72 65.73
C ASN A 16 -36.67 -25.77 64.47
N ARG A 17 -38.01 -25.90 64.60
CA ARG A 17 -38.91 -25.96 63.43
C ARG A 17 -38.98 -24.65 62.64
N TRP A 18 -38.92 -23.50 63.32
CA TRP A 18 -38.94 -22.18 62.67
C TRP A 18 -37.66 -21.86 61.91
N VAL A 19 -36.51 -22.37 62.40
CA VAL A 19 -35.21 -22.20 61.72
C VAL A 19 -35.18 -23.01 60.42
N LEU A 20 -35.67 -24.26 60.44
CA LEU A 20 -35.77 -25.09 59.24
C LEU A 20 -36.74 -24.51 58.20
N LEU A 21 -37.87 -23.95 58.66
CA LEU A 21 -38.81 -23.25 57.78
C LEU A 21 -38.20 -21.99 57.16
N LEU A 22 -37.43 -21.19 57.92
CA LEU A 22 -36.75 -20.00 57.41
C LEU A 22 -35.64 -20.34 56.41
N VAL A 23 -34.84 -21.39 56.67
CA VAL A 23 -33.82 -21.87 55.73
C VAL A 23 -34.47 -22.41 54.45
N ALA A 24 -35.62 -23.07 54.54
CA ALA A 24 -36.36 -23.54 53.37
C ALA A 24 -37.06 -22.40 52.60
N LEU A 25 -37.63 -21.40 53.29
CA LEU A 25 -38.35 -20.29 52.64
C LEU A 25 -37.43 -19.22 52.04
N VAL A 26 -36.20 -19.07 52.55
CA VAL A 26 -35.25 -18.05 52.08
C VAL A 26 -34.06 -18.68 51.36
N GLY A 27 -33.51 -19.76 51.90
CA GLY A 27 -32.31 -20.42 51.37
C GLY A 27 -32.56 -21.14 50.04
N LEU A 28 -33.65 -21.89 49.91
CA LEU A 28 -33.99 -22.56 48.64
C LEU A 28 -34.24 -21.58 47.49
N PRO A 29 -35.05 -20.51 47.62
CA PRO A 29 -35.21 -19.54 46.54
C PRO A 29 -33.94 -18.74 46.27
N ALA A 30 -33.08 -18.47 47.27
CA ALA A 30 -31.78 -17.84 47.03
C ALA A 30 -30.82 -18.77 46.25
N VAL A 31 -30.78 -20.05 46.59
CA VAL A 31 -29.99 -21.07 45.85
C VAL A 31 -30.56 -21.30 44.47
N LEU A 32 -31.90 -21.31 44.32
CA LEU A 32 -32.57 -21.43 43.03
C LEU A 32 -32.32 -20.19 42.16
N ALA A 33 -32.33 -18.98 42.74
CA ALA A 33 -31.99 -17.74 42.05
C ALA A 33 -30.51 -17.68 41.66
N ALA A 34 -29.61 -18.20 42.50
CA ALA A 34 -28.19 -18.32 42.18
C ALA A 34 -27.92 -19.37 41.09
N LEU A 35 -28.61 -20.51 41.13
CA LEU A 35 -28.57 -21.54 40.08
C LEU A 35 -29.20 -21.05 38.79
N LEU A 36 -30.34 -20.36 38.84
CA LEU A 36 -30.95 -19.72 37.68
C LEU A 36 -30.03 -18.65 37.12
N SER A 37 -29.40 -17.82 37.95
CA SER A 37 -28.40 -16.82 37.50
C SER A 37 -27.14 -17.48 36.94
N TYR A 38 -26.72 -18.63 37.46
CA TYR A 38 -25.60 -19.41 36.91
C TYR A 38 -25.96 -20.09 35.59
N LEU A 39 -27.20 -20.58 35.45
CA LEU A 39 -27.72 -21.21 34.23
C LEU A 39 -28.09 -20.16 33.15
N THR A 40 -28.49 -18.95 33.54
CA THR A 40 -28.73 -17.81 32.64
C THR A 40 -27.50 -16.93 32.44
N SER A 41 -26.43 -17.14 33.21
CA SER A 41 -25.08 -16.68 32.89
C SER A 41 -24.54 -17.50 31.71
N SER A 42 -25.21 -17.39 30.57
CA SER A 42 -24.54 -17.62 29.31
C SER A 42 -23.35 -16.67 29.28
N ASN A 43 -22.15 -17.19 29.11
CA ASN A 43 -21.06 -16.41 28.53
C ASN A 43 -21.55 -15.97 27.15
N GLY A 44 -22.29 -14.86 27.09
CA GLY A 44 -22.94 -14.39 25.88
C GLY A 44 -21.86 -14.10 24.87
N ILE A 45 -21.73 -14.94 23.85
CA ILE A 45 -20.85 -14.66 22.72
C ILE A 45 -21.42 -13.42 22.05
N THR A 46 -20.68 -12.31 22.15
CA THR A 46 -21.06 -11.07 21.48
C THR A 46 -20.68 -11.18 20.01
N TYR A 47 -21.59 -10.80 19.11
CA TYR A 47 -21.34 -10.83 17.68
C TYR A 47 -21.21 -9.42 17.08
N CYS A 48 -20.42 -9.28 16.02
CA CYS A 48 -20.44 -8.09 15.17
C CYS A 48 -21.48 -8.26 14.07
N THR A 49 -22.44 -7.34 14.05
CA THR A 49 -23.61 -7.33 13.14
C THR A 49 -23.69 -6.05 12.30
N THR A 50 -22.63 -5.24 12.26
CA THR A 50 -22.61 -4.06 11.39
C THR A 50 -22.63 -4.49 9.92
N LEU A 51 -23.10 -3.61 9.03
CA LEU A 51 -23.11 -3.87 7.59
C LEU A 51 -21.72 -4.26 7.07
N ASN A 52 -20.66 -3.61 7.54
CA ASN A 52 -19.30 -3.94 7.14
C ASN A 52 -18.83 -5.30 7.70
N CYS A 53 -19.29 -5.71 8.89
CA CYS A 53 -19.01 -7.06 9.42
C CYS A 53 -19.73 -8.15 8.63
N GLN A 54 -20.99 -7.91 8.24
CA GLN A 54 -21.77 -8.83 7.41
C GLN A 54 -21.14 -8.95 6.02
N ALA A 55 -20.84 -7.82 5.38
CA ALA A 55 -20.16 -7.77 4.09
C ALA A 55 -18.81 -8.51 4.14
N PHE A 56 -18.01 -8.30 5.19
CA PHE A 56 -16.73 -9.00 5.35
C PHE A 56 -16.93 -10.51 5.48
N ALA A 57 -17.87 -10.94 6.31
CA ALA A 57 -18.16 -12.35 6.51
C ALA A 57 -18.62 -13.04 5.22
N GLN A 58 -19.45 -12.37 4.43
CA GLN A 58 -19.91 -12.87 3.13
C GLN A 58 -18.75 -12.96 2.13
N LEU A 59 -17.91 -11.93 2.05
CA LEU A 59 -16.76 -11.88 1.16
C LEU A 59 -15.72 -12.97 1.50
N LEU A 60 -15.43 -13.14 2.79
CA LEU A 60 -14.53 -14.19 3.25
C LEU A 60 -15.15 -15.58 3.00
N ARG A 61 -16.45 -15.75 3.22
CA ARG A 61 -17.12 -17.03 2.93
C ARG A 61 -17.06 -17.38 1.44
N SER A 62 -17.31 -16.43 0.54
CA SER A 62 -17.26 -16.71 -0.90
C SER A 62 -15.85 -17.03 -1.39
N SER A 63 -14.82 -16.58 -0.66
CA SER A 63 -13.44 -16.95 -0.97
C SER A 63 -13.09 -18.41 -0.60
N ILE A 64 -13.76 -18.96 0.42
CA ILE A 64 -13.43 -20.26 1.01
C ILE A 64 -13.93 -21.43 0.15
N ASN A 65 -13.05 -22.39 -0.10
CA ASN A 65 -13.37 -23.67 -0.72
C ASN A 65 -13.43 -24.78 0.34
N GLU A 66 -14.63 -25.09 0.80
CA GLU A 66 -14.89 -26.12 1.81
C GLU A 66 -14.54 -27.55 1.35
N SER A 67 -14.29 -27.76 0.04
CA SER A 67 -13.86 -29.07 -0.49
C SER A 67 -12.38 -29.37 -0.22
N VAL A 68 -11.61 -28.38 0.24
CA VAL A 68 -10.20 -28.54 0.60
C VAL A 68 -10.06 -28.38 2.10
N ALA A 69 -9.46 -29.35 2.79
CA ALA A 69 -9.24 -29.20 4.22
C ALA A 69 -8.16 -28.13 4.50
N PRO A 70 -8.33 -27.27 5.53
CA PRO A 70 -7.37 -26.22 5.86
C PRO A 70 -6.00 -26.77 6.31
N CYS A 71 -5.92 -28.05 6.66
CA CYS A 71 -4.68 -28.74 7.04
C CYS A 71 -3.96 -29.42 5.87
N ASP A 72 -4.59 -29.47 4.69
CA ASP A 72 -4.00 -30.02 3.45
C ASP A 72 -3.39 -28.90 2.61
N SER A 73 -4.15 -27.83 2.34
CA SER A 73 -3.66 -26.62 1.67
C SER A 73 -4.49 -25.42 2.12
N PHE A 74 -3.89 -24.61 2.99
CA PHE A 74 -4.60 -23.49 3.60
C PHE A 74 -4.86 -22.36 2.61
N GLY A 75 -3.94 -22.07 1.69
CA GLY A 75 -4.16 -21.05 0.66
C GLY A 75 -5.27 -21.46 -0.29
N ARG A 76 -5.35 -22.72 -0.70
CA ARG A 76 -6.47 -23.21 -1.52
C ARG A 76 -7.79 -23.20 -0.77
N PHE A 77 -7.79 -23.63 0.50
CA PHE A 77 -8.96 -23.55 1.37
C PHE A 77 -9.51 -22.12 1.46
N VAL A 78 -8.65 -21.09 1.58
CA VAL A 78 -9.10 -19.69 1.72
C VAL A 78 -9.35 -18.99 0.38
N CYS A 79 -8.63 -19.34 -0.69
CA CYS A 79 -8.59 -18.52 -1.91
C CYS A 79 -9.18 -19.16 -3.17
N ASP A 80 -9.44 -20.46 -3.21
CA ASP A 80 -9.92 -21.11 -4.45
C ASP A 80 -11.29 -20.57 -4.87
N GLY A 81 -12.18 -20.24 -3.92
CA GLY A 81 -13.46 -19.59 -4.22
C GLY A 81 -13.26 -18.20 -4.81
N TRP A 82 -12.35 -17.41 -4.24
CA TRP A 82 -12.00 -16.08 -4.75
C TRP A 82 -11.50 -16.16 -6.19
N ARG A 83 -10.55 -17.07 -6.45
CA ARG A 83 -9.97 -17.29 -7.79
C ARG A 83 -11.02 -17.75 -8.80
N THR A 84 -12.06 -18.46 -8.37
CA THR A 84 -13.14 -18.89 -9.24
C THR A 84 -14.03 -17.72 -9.65
N GLU A 85 -14.33 -16.82 -8.72
CA GLU A 85 -15.29 -15.72 -8.91
C GLU A 85 -14.65 -14.42 -9.42
N HIS A 86 -13.34 -14.21 -9.26
CA HIS A 86 -12.69 -12.92 -9.48
C HIS A 86 -11.47 -13.00 -10.41
N HIS A 87 -11.39 -12.04 -11.33
CA HIS A 87 -10.24 -11.90 -12.24
C HIS A 87 -8.98 -11.35 -11.54
N TYR A 88 -9.16 -10.53 -10.52
CA TYR A 88 -8.09 -9.79 -9.83
C TYR A 88 -7.85 -10.31 -8.43
N SER A 89 -6.70 -9.98 -7.85
CA SER A 89 -6.46 -10.20 -6.42
C SER A 89 -7.46 -9.42 -5.56
N VAL A 90 -7.66 -9.84 -4.31
CA VAL A 90 -8.51 -9.11 -3.32
C VAL A 90 -8.11 -7.64 -3.22
N ARG A 91 -6.81 -7.38 -3.24
CA ARG A 91 -6.24 -6.02 -3.12
C ARG A 91 -6.57 -5.16 -4.33
N GLU A 92 -6.37 -5.70 -5.54
CA GLU A 92 -6.68 -5.00 -6.79
C GLU A 92 -8.18 -4.75 -6.93
N GLN A 93 -9.01 -5.76 -6.64
CA GLN A 93 -10.47 -5.62 -6.70
C GLN A 93 -10.95 -4.52 -5.74
N PHE A 94 -10.42 -4.50 -4.52
CA PHE A 94 -10.78 -3.45 -3.59
C PHE A 94 -10.30 -2.06 -4.06
N TYR A 95 -9.07 -1.99 -4.56
CA TYR A 95 -8.53 -0.75 -5.12
C TYR A 95 -9.43 -0.21 -6.24
N ARG A 96 -9.88 -1.06 -7.16
CA ARG A 96 -10.87 -0.70 -8.19
C ARG A 96 -12.15 -0.14 -7.58
N ASN A 97 -12.71 -0.80 -6.57
CA ASN A 97 -13.93 -0.34 -5.91
C ASN A 97 -13.75 1.04 -5.25
N ALA A 98 -12.59 1.29 -4.65
CA ALA A 98 -12.25 2.58 -4.05
C ALA A 98 -12.14 3.69 -5.12
N LEU A 99 -11.47 3.38 -6.24
CA LEU A 99 -11.38 4.28 -7.40
C LEU A 99 -12.77 4.63 -7.96
N GLU A 100 -13.63 3.63 -8.14
CA GLU A 100 -15.00 3.84 -8.61
C GLU A 100 -15.83 4.67 -7.64
N SER A 101 -15.67 4.44 -6.33
CA SER A 101 -16.35 5.24 -5.30
C SER A 101 -15.92 6.69 -5.36
N MET A 102 -14.62 6.96 -5.50
CA MET A 102 -14.13 8.33 -5.64
C MET A 102 -14.63 9.00 -6.92
N ALA A 103 -14.63 8.28 -8.05
CA ALA A 103 -15.18 8.77 -9.31
C ALA A 103 -16.68 9.15 -9.20
N ARG A 104 -17.47 8.38 -8.44
CA ARG A 104 -18.88 8.70 -8.17
C ARG A 104 -19.01 9.97 -7.32
N LEU A 105 -18.20 10.09 -6.26
CA LEU A 105 -18.22 11.24 -5.37
C LEU A 105 -17.85 12.54 -6.09
N THR A 106 -16.79 12.53 -6.90
CA THR A 106 -16.38 13.73 -7.66
C THR A 106 -17.43 14.17 -8.68
N ARG A 107 -18.19 13.24 -9.27
CA ARG A 107 -19.30 13.59 -10.17
C ARG A 107 -20.51 14.18 -9.45
N ALA A 108 -20.70 13.86 -8.18
CA ALA A 108 -21.80 14.38 -7.37
C ALA A 108 -21.57 15.80 -6.86
N VAL A 109 -20.33 16.31 -6.91
CA VAL A 109 -19.99 17.67 -6.46
C VAL A 109 -20.49 18.71 -7.48
N GLU A 110 -21.23 19.70 -6.99
CA GLU A 110 -21.60 20.89 -7.77
C GLU A 110 -20.41 21.84 -7.88
N ILE A 111 -20.08 22.24 -9.11
CA ILE A 111 -18.90 23.04 -9.42
C ILE A 111 -19.33 24.42 -9.94
N PRO A 112 -19.07 25.50 -9.20
CA PRO A 112 -19.33 26.86 -9.66
C PRO A 112 -18.31 27.28 -10.73
N ARG A 113 -18.69 28.27 -11.55
CA ARG A 113 -17.79 28.86 -12.56
C ARG A 113 -16.64 29.67 -11.95
N ALA A 114 -16.83 30.18 -10.73
CA ALA A 114 -15.84 30.97 -10.03
C ALA A 114 -15.91 30.73 -8.51
N GLY A 115 -14.78 30.85 -7.83
CA GLY A 115 -14.68 30.70 -6.38
C GLY A 115 -14.80 29.24 -5.93
N GLN A 116 -14.18 28.33 -6.66
CA GLN A 116 -14.17 26.90 -6.34
C GLN A 116 -13.41 26.66 -5.03
N SER A 117 -14.01 25.86 -4.14
CA SER A 117 -13.27 25.28 -3.01
C SER A 117 -12.29 24.20 -3.48
N ALA A 118 -11.37 23.78 -2.62
CA ALA A 118 -10.43 22.73 -2.95
C ALA A 118 -11.10 21.40 -3.35
N VAL A 119 -12.23 21.03 -2.73
CA VAL A 119 -13.03 19.84 -3.14
C VAL A 119 -13.67 20.03 -4.51
N GLN A 120 -14.15 21.23 -4.81
CA GLN A 120 -14.69 21.56 -6.13
C GLN A 120 -13.61 21.55 -7.20
N GLN A 121 -12.40 22.01 -6.87
CA GLN A 121 -11.22 21.91 -7.75
C GLN A 121 -10.83 20.45 -8.00
N VAL A 122 -10.81 19.60 -6.97
CA VAL A 122 -10.61 18.14 -7.12
C VAL A 122 -11.64 17.53 -8.08
N ALA A 123 -12.92 17.89 -7.89
CA ALA A 123 -14.00 17.41 -8.74
C ALA A 123 -13.90 17.92 -10.19
N ALA A 124 -13.59 19.21 -10.38
CA ALA A 124 -13.41 19.85 -11.68
C ALA A 124 -12.24 19.24 -12.44
N PHE A 125 -11.12 19.04 -11.75
CA PHE A 125 -9.94 18.38 -12.28
C PHE A 125 -10.28 16.98 -12.80
N TYR A 126 -10.87 16.12 -11.95
CA TYR A 126 -11.25 14.76 -12.34
C TYR A 126 -12.22 14.76 -13.52
N ARG A 127 -13.28 15.58 -13.46
CA ARG A 127 -14.31 15.63 -14.50
C ARG A 127 -13.78 16.14 -15.84
N SER A 128 -12.85 17.10 -15.84
CA SER A 128 -12.21 17.57 -17.07
C SER A 128 -11.41 16.45 -17.74
N CYS A 129 -10.69 15.63 -16.95
CA CYS A 129 -10.01 14.44 -17.47
C CYS A 129 -11.01 13.40 -17.98
N ASP A 130 -12.05 13.11 -17.20
CA ASP A 130 -13.07 12.13 -17.55
C ASP A 130 -13.76 12.48 -18.88
N LYS A 131 -14.05 13.78 -19.07
CA LYS A 131 -14.63 14.32 -20.29
C LYS A 131 -13.72 14.17 -21.51
N LEU A 132 -12.39 14.25 -21.35
CA LEU A 132 -11.44 13.98 -22.43
C LEU A 132 -11.65 12.56 -22.98
N TYR A 133 -11.80 11.58 -22.09
CA TYR A 133 -12.03 10.18 -22.44
C TYR A 133 -13.44 9.91 -23.00
N GLU A 134 -14.46 10.61 -22.48
CA GLU A 134 -15.84 10.46 -22.95
C GLU A 134 -16.08 11.08 -24.33
N THR A 135 -15.48 12.25 -24.60
CA THR A 135 -15.75 13.03 -25.82
C THR A 135 -14.75 12.78 -26.93
N GLY A 136 -13.59 12.18 -26.63
CA GLY A 136 -12.50 12.01 -27.58
C GLY A 136 -11.91 13.35 -28.05
N ARG A 137 -11.97 14.38 -27.19
CA ARG A 137 -11.41 15.70 -27.47
C ARG A 137 -9.93 15.58 -27.86
N ASP A 138 -9.51 16.42 -28.81
CA ASP A 138 -8.13 16.49 -29.26
C ASP A 138 -7.40 17.65 -28.56
N ASP A 139 -6.70 17.33 -27.47
CA ASP A 139 -5.83 18.25 -26.74
C ASP A 139 -4.35 18.10 -27.16
N THR A 140 -4.07 17.37 -28.25
CA THR A 140 -2.71 17.13 -28.77
C THR A 140 -1.90 18.41 -28.95
N PRO A 141 -2.43 19.53 -29.48
CA PRO A 141 -1.65 20.76 -29.64
C PRO A 141 -1.11 21.31 -28.31
N LEU A 142 -1.93 21.30 -27.25
CA LEU A 142 -1.55 21.79 -25.92
C LEU A 142 -0.47 20.91 -25.29
N VAL A 143 -0.66 19.58 -25.40
CA VAL A 143 0.30 18.60 -24.88
C VAL A 143 1.64 18.68 -25.62
N ARG A 144 1.60 18.84 -26.95
CA ARG A 144 2.80 19.00 -27.79
C ARG A 144 3.56 20.28 -27.44
N GLU A 145 2.86 21.38 -27.19
CA GLU A 145 3.47 22.64 -26.72
C GLU A 145 4.16 22.46 -25.37
N ALA A 146 3.47 21.84 -24.40
CA ALA A 146 4.04 21.56 -23.08
C ALA A 146 5.30 20.67 -23.15
N LEU A 147 5.29 19.64 -24.02
CA LEU A 147 6.46 18.80 -24.29
C LEU A 147 7.62 19.61 -24.90
N ALA A 148 7.34 20.46 -25.89
CA ALA A 148 8.35 21.30 -26.52
C ALA A 148 8.97 22.30 -25.52
N GLU A 149 8.16 22.92 -24.66
CA GLU A 149 8.64 23.79 -23.56
C GLU A 149 9.53 23.04 -22.56
N ALA A 150 9.29 21.73 -22.37
CA ALA A 150 10.12 20.88 -21.54
C ALA A 150 11.38 20.37 -22.25
N GLY A 151 11.65 20.80 -23.50
CA GLY A 151 12.83 20.39 -24.25
C GLY A 151 12.72 19.03 -24.95
N VAL A 152 11.51 18.47 -25.06
CA VAL A 152 11.28 17.25 -25.84
C VAL A 152 11.31 17.60 -27.32
N LEU A 153 12.13 16.89 -28.10
CA LEU A 153 12.40 17.14 -29.52
C LEU A 153 12.02 15.89 -30.30
N TRP A 154 10.72 15.70 -30.50
CA TRP A 154 10.18 14.50 -31.12
C TRP A 154 9.71 14.79 -32.55
N PRO A 155 9.92 13.90 -33.53
CA PRO A 155 10.59 12.59 -33.48
C PRO A 155 12.03 12.66 -34.01
N SER A 156 12.81 13.62 -33.52
CA SER A 156 14.12 13.93 -34.10
C SER A 156 15.25 13.41 -33.22
N ARG A 157 16.38 13.06 -33.83
CA ARG A 157 17.64 12.82 -33.11
C ARG A 157 18.49 14.11 -33.14
N PRO A 158 18.39 14.99 -32.13
CA PRO A 158 19.19 16.23 -32.10
C PRO A 158 20.68 15.92 -31.93
N ALA A 159 21.54 16.76 -32.50
CA ALA A 159 22.99 16.59 -32.40
C ALA A 159 23.54 16.91 -31.00
N ASN A 160 23.02 17.97 -30.36
CA ASN A 160 23.45 18.45 -29.05
C ASN A 160 22.25 18.81 -28.16
N PRO A 161 21.43 17.83 -27.74
CA PRO A 161 20.32 18.08 -26.82
C PRO A 161 20.81 18.41 -25.40
N ASP A 162 20.02 19.19 -24.66
CA ASP A 162 20.16 19.34 -23.21
C ASP A 162 19.27 18.30 -22.52
N VAL A 163 19.76 17.05 -22.45
CA VAL A 163 19.02 15.92 -21.86
C VAL A 163 18.79 16.13 -20.37
N VAL A 164 19.75 16.71 -19.66
CA VAL A 164 19.65 17.04 -18.23
C VAL A 164 18.51 18.01 -17.99
N HIS A 165 18.41 19.08 -18.79
CA HIS A 165 17.26 19.98 -18.74
C HIS A 165 15.96 19.30 -19.11
N THR A 166 15.95 18.45 -20.14
CA THR A 166 14.75 17.74 -20.57
C THR A 166 14.20 16.84 -19.45
N LEU A 167 15.05 16.03 -18.82
CA LEU A 167 14.69 15.19 -17.69
C LEU A 167 14.16 16.01 -16.50
N ALA A 168 14.87 17.09 -16.13
CA ALA A 168 14.46 17.96 -15.03
C ALA A 168 13.13 18.68 -15.32
N ALA A 169 12.94 19.19 -16.54
CA ALA A 169 11.71 19.86 -16.93
C ALA A 169 10.51 18.90 -16.96
N LEU A 170 10.67 17.70 -17.51
CA LEU A 170 9.64 16.67 -17.49
C LEU A 170 9.22 16.34 -16.05
N ALA A 171 10.17 16.08 -15.16
CA ALA A 171 9.88 15.71 -13.78
C ALA A 171 9.30 16.89 -12.96
N LEU A 172 9.90 18.07 -13.05
CA LEU A 172 9.62 19.19 -12.14
C LEU A 172 8.53 20.14 -12.65
N ARG A 173 8.42 20.36 -13.96
CA ARG A 173 7.41 21.23 -14.58
C ARG A 173 6.16 20.46 -14.97
N LEU A 174 6.31 19.26 -15.53
CA LEU A 174 5.19 18.45 -16.01
C LEU A 174 4.79 17.31 -15.07
N GLY A 175 5.58 17.03 -14.02
CA GLY A 175 5.28 15.94 -13.10
C GLY A 175 5.42 14.55 -13.74
N TRP A 176 6.19 14.43 -14.83
CA TRP A 176 6.30 13.22 -15.64
C TRP A 176 7.66 12.57 -15.48
N ALA A 177 7.69 11.39 -14.86
CA ALA A 177 8.87 10.53 -14.84
C ALA A 177 8.98 9.78 -16.18
N SER A 178 10.09 9.96 -16.90
CA SER A 178 10.36 9.24 -18.15
C SER A 178 11.09 7.92 -17.88
N ILE A 179 12.40 7.90 -18.10
CA ILE A 179 13.33 6.80 -17.80
C ILE A 179 14.01 7.01 -16.44
N LEU A 180 14.20 8.26 -16.01
CA LEU A 180 14.73 8.59 -14.69
C LEU A 180 13.72 9.50 -13.99
N ASP A 181 13.37 9.14 -12.76
CA ASP A 181 12.50 9.97 -11.93
C ASP A 181 13.36 10.86 -11.02
N ILE A 182 12.93 12.12 -10.86
CA ILE A 182 13.64 13.16 -10.12
C ILE A 182 12.68 13.78 -9.13
N ASP A 183 12.98 13.63 -7.85
CA ASP A 183 12.22 14.21 -6.75
C ASP A 183 13.06 15.23 -5.99
N ILE A 184 12.41 16.25 -5.42
CA ILE A 184 13.07 17.32 -4.67
C ILE A 184 12.50 17.40 -3.26
N LYS A 185 13.39 17.25 -2.28
CA LYS A 185 13.09 17.27 -0.85
C LYS A 185 13.86 18.41 -0.18
N THR A 186 13.16 19.37 0.38
CA THR A 186 13.83 20.43 1.19
C THR A 186 13.90 20.01 2.66
N ILE A 187 15.11 19.91 3.22
CA ILE A 187 15.31 19.57 4.64
C ILE A 187 15.73 20.81 5.42
N GLY A 188 14.82 21.30 6.27
CA GLY A 188 15.03 22.50 7.08
C GLY A 188 15.16 23.76 6.23
N ARG A 189 15.89 24.77 6.72
CA ARG A 189 16.01 26.08 6.05
C ARG A 189 17.17 26.18 5.04
N LYS A 190 18.11 25.23 5.00
CA LYS A 190 19.39 25.39 4.29
C LYS A 190 19.70 24.36 3.21
N ARG A 191 19.04 23.20 3.20
CA ARG A 191 19.42 22.07 2.33
C ARG A 191 18.28 21.64 1.42
N THR A 192 18.60 21.44 0.15
CA THR A 192 17.72 20.82 -0.84
C THR A 192 18.37 19.51 -1.28
N ILE A 193 17.63 18.42 -1.17
CA ILE A 193 18.03 17.10 -1.64
C ILE A 193 17.28 16.84 -2.94
N VAL A 194 18.02 16.49 -3.97
CA VAL A 194 17.49 15.98 -5.23
C VAL A 194 17.71 14.48 -5.23
N SER A 195 16.63 13.73 -5.28
CA SER A 195 16.65 12.27 -5.27
C SER A 195 16.36 11.72 -6.66
N PHE A 196 17.18 10.78 -7.11
CA PHE A 196 16.98 10.04 -8.35
C PHE A 196 16.50 8.62 -8.05
N THR A 197 15.46 8.17 -8.75
CA THR A 197 14.90 6.83 -8.56
C THR A 197 14.50 6.19 -9.90
N THR A 198 14.22 4.89 -9.86
CA THR A 198 13.64 4.19 -11.02
C THR A 198 12.33 4.85 -11.41
N ALA A 199 12.10 5.10 -12.70
CA ALA A 199 10.80 5.58 -13.16
C ALA A 199 9.79 4.41 -13.24
N PRO A 200 8.73 4.36 -12.40
CA PRO A 200 7.78 3.24 -12.42
C PRO A 200 7.03 3.13 -13.76
N MET A 201 6.81 4.27 -14.41
CA MET A 201 6.14 4.38 -15.71
C MET A 201 6.93 3.71 -16.85
N PHE A 202 8.26 3.58 -16.72
CA PHE A 202 9.09 2.83 -17.65
C PHE A 202 8.62 1.38 -17.81
N TYR A 203 8.26 0.71 -16.71
CA TYR A 203 7.81 -0.69 -16.72
C TYR A 203 6.40 -0.85 -17.30
N PHE A 204 5.49 0.08 -16.97
CA PHE A 204 4.12 0.04 -17.49
C PHE A 204 4.09 0.14 -19.01
N LEU A 205 4.84 1.12 -19.54
CA LEU A 205 4.94 1.33 -20.99
C LEU A 205 5.72 0.19 -21.66
N HIS A 206 6.72 -0.40 -21.01
CA HIS A 206 7.46 -1.49 -21.63
C HIS A 206 6.68 -2.82 -21.70
N SER A 207 5.79 -3.10 -20.74
CA SER A 207 5.00 -4.34 -20.65
C SER A 207 3.96 -4.56 -21.77
N GLU A 208 4.02 -3.79 -22.85
CA GLU A 208 3.08 -3.82 -23.95
C GLU A 208 3.19 -5.13 -24.76
N ASN A 209 2.25 -6.05 -24.52
CA ASN A 209 2.08 -7.29 -25.30
C ASN A 209 1.44 -6.98 -26.67
N LEU A 210 2.06 -6.09 -27.45
CA LEU A 210 1.63 -5.78 -28.81
C LEU A 210 2.34 -6.67 -29.82
N ARG A 211 1.62 -7.07 -30.86
CA ARG A 211 2.24 -7.70 -32.02
C ARG A 211 3.14 -6.67 -32.73
N PRO A 212 4.22 -7.09 -33.42
CA PRO A 212 5.16 -6.16 -34.06
C PRO A 212 4.52 -5.08 -34.95
N LEU A 213 3.49 -5.44 -35.74
CA LEU A 213 2.77 -4.49 -36.59
C LEU A 213 1.99 -3.44 -35.79
N GLU A 214 1.37 -3.84 -34.68
CA GLU A 214 0.62 -2.91 -33.82
C GLU A 214 1.55 -1.90 -33.13
N ARG A 215 2.77 -2.34 -32.76
CA ARG A 215 3.80 -1.43 -32.22
C ARG A 215 4.23 -0.38 -33.25
N LEU A 216 4.45 -0.80 -34.49
CA LEU A 216 4.80 0.11 -35.59
C LEU A 216 3.68 1.11 -35.88
N GLU A 217 2.42 0.66 -35.95
CA GLU A 217 1.27 1.54 -36.16
C GLU A 217 1.12 2.54 -35.02
N HIS A 218 1.26 2.10 -33.77
CA HIS A 218 1.20 2.97 -32.60
C HIS A 218 2.32 4.01 -32.61
N PHE A 219 3.55 3.60 -32.92
CA PHE A 219 4.67 4.51 -33.11
C PHE A 219 4.36 5.57 -34.17
N ASN A 220 3.85 5.17 -35.35
CA ASN A 220 3.54 6.12 -36.42
C ASN A 220 2.45 7.12 -36.01
N ARG A 221 1.40 6.66 -35.30
CA ARG A 221 0.35 7.56 -34.76
C ARG A 221 0.95 8.61 -33.82
N LEU A 222 1.81 8.19 -32.90
CA LEU A 222 2.46 9.11 -31.95
C LEU A 222 3.45 10.05 -32.62
N ARG A 223 4.22 9.54 -33.60
CA ARG A 223 5.11 10.34 -34.43
C ARG A 223 4.35 11.48 -35.10
N ASP A 224 3.25 11.16 -35.77
CA ASP A 224 2.51 12.13 -36.57
C ASP A 224 1.75 13.13 -35.69
N ALA A 225 1.25 12.69 -34.52
CA ALA A 225 0.53 13.56 -33.58
C ALA A 225 1.46 14.57 -32.87
N PHE A 226 2.64 14.12 -32.43
CA PHE A 226 3.53 14.89 -31.57
C PHE A 226 4.76 15.46 -32.27
N ASP A 227 4.84 15.40 -33.60
CA ASP A 227 5.92 16.04 -34.34
C ASP A 227 5.94 17.55 -34.05
N ASN A 228 7.04 18.00 -33.44
CA ASN A 228 7.25 19.40 -33.09
C ASN A 228 8.39 20.06 -33.89
N GLY A 229 8.85 19.42 -34.97
CA GLY A 229 9.78 20.04 -35.91
C GLY A 229 11.21 20.18 -35.39
N GLY A 230 11.65 19.27 -34.51
CA GLY A 230 13.05 19.21 -34.07
C GLY A 230 14.04 19.23 -35.26
N SER A 231 15.17 19.91 -35.11
CA SER A 231 16.14 20.19 -36.19
C SER A 231 17.06 19.01 -36.54
N GLY A 232 16.66 17.76 -36.26
CA GLY A 232 17.44 16.54 -36.49
C GLY A 232 16.81 15.59 -37.52
N PRO A 233 17.51 14.51 -37.93
CA PRO A 233 16.90 13.46 -38.73
C PRO A 233 15.72 12.84 -37.98
N LYS A 234 14.59 12.69 -38.68
CA LYS A 234 13.43 11.96 -38.16
C LYS A 234 13.78 10.49 -38.02
N VAL A 235 13.33 9.88 -36.95
CA VAL A 235 13.67 8.48 -36.64
C VAL A 235 12.59 7.50 -37.08
N SER A 236 13.01 6.26 -37.31
CA SER A 236 12.13 5.13 -37.60
C SER A 236 11.76 4.37 -36.31
N TYR A 237 10.77 3.49 -36.39
CA TYR A 237 10.45 2.59 -35.28
C TYR A 237 11.62 1.66 -34.93
N GLY A 238 12.39 1.21 -35.95
CA GLY A 238 13.54 0.34 -35.73
C GLY A 238 14.64 1.00 -34.88
N ASP A 239 14.84 2.31 -35.01
CA ASP A 239 15.78 3.06 -34.18
C ASP A 239 15.35 3.02 -32.70
N ILE A 240 14.05 3.17 -32.43
CA ILE A 240 13.49 3.09 -31.08
C ILE A 240 13.58 1.67 -30.52
N GLU A 241 13.26 0.65 -31.31
CA GLU A 241 13.30 -0.75 -30.85
C GLU A 241 14.70 -1.17 -30.42
N VAL A 242 15.74 -0.71 -31.13
CA VAL A 242 17.14 -0.93 -30.76
C VAL A 242 17.46 -0.29 -29.40
N LEU A 243 17.02 0.96 -29.18
CA LEU A 243 17.25 1.67 -27.93
C LEU A 243 16.51 1.01 -26.76
N GLU A 244 15.22 0.70 -26.92
CA GLU A 244 14.43 0.03 -25.87
C GLU A 244 15.06 -1.31 -25.45
N ASN A 245 15.51 -2.13 -26.41
CA ASN A 245 16.17 -3.40 -26.11
C ASN A 245 17.50 -3.23 -25.35
N ALA A 246 18.30 -2.24 -25.74
CA ALA A 246 19.54 -1.90 -25.03
C ALA A 246 19.25 -1.42 -23.60
N THR A 247 18.19 -0.62 -23.42
CA THR A 247 17.75 -0.16 -22.10
C THR A 247 17.28 -1.30 -21.21
N LEU A 248 16.47 -2.24 -21.70
CA LEU A 248 15.94 -3.35 -20.91
C LEU A 248 17.01 -4.28 -20.35
N THR A 249 17.99 -4.59 -21.20
CA THR A 249 19.07 -5.52 -20.83
C THR A 249 19.86 -4.98 -19.65
N ASN A 250 20.05 -3.65 -19.62
CA ASN A 250 20.86 -2.96 -18.63
C ASN A 250 20.07 -2.54 -17.39
N LEU A 251 18.88 -1.96 -17.57
CA LEU A 251 18.11 -1.37 -16.47
C LEU A 251 17.31 -2.40 -15.69
N THR A 252 16.61 -3.34 -16.33
CA THR A 252 15.71 -4.28 -15.64
C THR A 252 16.44 -5.17 -14.62
N ARG A 253 17.71 -5.52 -14.89
CA ARG A 253 18.55 -6.28 -13.94
C ARG A 253 18.93 -5.46 -12.71
N ALA A 254 19.11 -4.15 -12.86
CA ALA A 254 19.53 -3.24 -11.80
C ALA A 254 18.38 -2.79 -10.88
N SER A 255 17.14 -2.86 -11.37
CA SER A 255 15.92 -2.38 -10.70
C SER A 255 15.53 -3.12 -9.43
N PHE A 256 16.03 -4.35 -9.24
CA PHE A 256 15.72 -5.17 -8.07
C PHE A 256 16.57 -4.81 -6.84
N MET A 257 17.57 -3.92 -7.00
CA MET A 257 18.47 -3.51 -5.93
C MET A 257 18.07 -2.14 -5.39
N GLN A 258 17.39 -2.12 -4.23
CA GLN A 258 17.04 -0.89 -3.52
C GLN A 258 18.07 -0.59 -2.42
N GLY A 259 18.50 0.66 -2.30
CA GLY A 259 19.47 1.13 -1.30
C GLY A 259 19.71 2.63 -1.40
N HIS A 260 20.12 3.28 -0.31
CA HIS A 260 20.39 4.73 -0.33
C HIS A 260 21.87 5.01 -0.51
N ALA A 261 22.20 5.90 -1.45
CA ALA A 261 23.57 6.36 -1.65
C ALA A 261 23.63 7.83 -2.08
N HIS A 262 24.67 8.53 -1.62
CA HIS A 262 25.08 9.80 -2.19
C HIS A 262 25.67 9.59 -3.58
N LEU A 263 25.32 10.46 -4.52
CA LEU A 263 25.76 10.31 -5.91
C LEU A 263 27.08 11.05 -6.16
N GLY A 264 28.05 10.32 -6.72
CA GLY A 264 29.29 10.88 -7.25
C GLY A 264 29.16 11.30 -8.71
N PRO A 265 30.12 12.09 -9.25
CA PRO A 265 30.09 12.57 -10.64
C PRO A 265 30.04 11.46 -11.69
N ALA A 266 30.66 10.30 -11.42
CA ALA A 266 30.65 9.16 -12.33
C ALA A 266 29.24 8.56 -12.51
N VAL A 267 28.38 8.64 -11.48
CA VAL A 267 27.05 8.01 -11.47
C VAL A 267 26.01 8.88 -12.19
N LEU A 268 26.22 10.20 -12.26
CA LEU A 268 25.26 11.13 -12.85
C LEU A 268 25.46 11.38 -14.36
N HIS A 269 26.35 10.63 -15.02
CA HIS A 269 26.88 10.84 -16.38
C HIS A 269 27.63 12.19 -16.56
N ARG A 270 27.03 13.28 -16.10
CA ARG A 270 27.54 14.65 -16.10
C ARG A 270 28.02 15.08 -14.72
N ASN A 271 28.85 16.13 -14.69
CA ASN A 271 29.28 16.76 -13.44
C ASN A 271 28.04 17.27 -12.67
N PRO A 272 27.96 17.06 -11.33
CA PRO A 272 26.94 17.63 -10.46
C PRO A 272 26.64 19.13 -10.69
N ALA A 273 27.62 19.91 -11.16
CA ALA A 273 27.43 21.32 -11.50
C ALA A 273 26.42 21.55 -12.65
N GLU A 274 26.38 20.68 -13.67
CA GLU A 274 25.43 20.76 -14.78
C GLU A 274 24.00 20.43 -14.31
N TRP A 275 23.86 19.36 -13.52
CA TRP A 275 22.60 19.00 -12.86
C TRP A 275 22.10 20.13 -11.96
N ASN A 276 23.00 20.70 -11.15
CA ASN A 276 22.67 21.83 -10.29
C ASN A 276 22.22 23.05 -11.10
N ALA A 277 22.93 23.39 -12.19
CA ALA A 277 22.55 24.52 -13.04
C ALA A 277 21.18 24.32 -13.72
N SER A 278 20.85 23.09 -14.12
CA SER A 278 19.54 22.77 -14.68
C SER A 278 18.43 22.83 -13.63
N ILE A 279 18.63 22.18 -12.48
CA ILE A 279 17.64 22.12 -11.39
C ILE A 279 17.43 23.48 -10.74
N ALA A 280 18.49 24.30 -10.61
CA ALA A 280 18.40 25.66 -10.08
C ALA A 280 17.44 26.56 -10.87
N ARG A 281 17.12 26.24 -12.14
CA ARG A 281 16.10 26.98 -12.93
C ARG A 281 14.69 26.77 -12.37
N PHE A 282 14.45 25.65 -11.71
CA PHE A 282 13.16 25.27 -11.11
C PHE A 282 13.13 25.56 -9.60
N LEU A 283 14.30 25.67 -8.96
CA LEU A 283 14.41 26.02 -7.55
C LEU A 283 14.45 27.53 -7.35
N ARG A 284 13.51 28.06 -6.56
CA ARG A 284 13.52 29.48 -6.15
C ARG A 284 14.55 29.82 -5.06
N THR A 285 15.47 28.92 -4.74
CA THR A 285 16.30 29.04 -3.55
C THR A 285 17.77 28.85 -3.87
N GLY A 286 18.62 29.81 -3.49
CA GLY A 286 20.09 29.65 -3.49
C GLY A 286 20.60 28.73 -2.36
N LYS A 287 19.84 27.68 -2.05
CA LYS A 287 20.17 26.68 -1.02
C LYS A 287 21.20 25.70 -1.58
N GLU A 288 21.96 25.07 -0.69
CA GLU A 288 22.89 24.00 -1.07
C GLU A 288 22.11 22.79 -1.58
N VAL A 289 22.45 22.33 -2.78
CA VAL A 289 21.83 21.17 -3.43
C VAL A 289 22.70 19.94 -3.23
N GLN A 290 22.11 18.87 -2.71
CA GLN A 290 22.74 17.56 -2.54
C GLN A 290 22.01 16.52 -3.39
N PHE A 291 22.76 15.58 -3.96
CA PHE A 291 22.23 14.55 -4.86
C PHE A 291 22.27 13.17 -4.19
N GLU A 292 21.15 12.47 -4.24
CA GLU A 292 20.98 11.15 -3.61
C GLU A 292 20.19 10.21 -4.53
N THR A 293 20.25 8.90 -4.28
CA THR A 293 19.41 7.92 -4.97
C THR A 293 18.97 6.80 -4.05
N THR A 294 17.76 6.29 -4.30
CA THR A 294 17.18 5.08 -3.69
C THR A 294 17.50 3.81 -4.49
N SER A 295 18.08 3.96 -5.68
CA SER A 295 18.33 2.88 -6.64
C SER A 295 19.69 3.05 -7.34
N PRO A 296 20.82 2.94 -6.60
CA PRO A 296 22.16 3.26 -7.13
C PRO A 296 22.51 2.47 -8.38
N ALA A 297 22.24 1.17 -8.38
CA ALA A 297 22.50 0.31 -9.52
C ALA A 297 21.72 0.74 -10.78
N TYR A 298 20.48 1.21 -10.60
CA TYR A 298 19.66 1.68 -11.72
C TYR A 298 20.20 2.98 -12.31
N VAL A 299 20.54 3.96 -11.46
CA VAL A 299 21.08 5.25 -11.91
C VAL A 299 22.42 5.06 -12.60
N GLU A 300 23.28 4.18 -12.08
CA GLU A 300 24.55 3.82 -12.71
C GLU A 300 24.32 3.13 -14.07
N ALA A 301 23.44 2.14 -14.14
CA ALA A 301 23.10 1.48 -15.40
C ALA A 301 22.51 2.45 -16.44
N PHE A 302 21.74 3.45 -16.01
CA PHE A 302 21.23 4.51 -16.88
C PHE A 302 22.35 5.43 -17.37
N ALA A 303 23.27 5.83 -16.48
CA ALA A 303 24.43 6.63 -16.87
C ALA A 303 25.35 5.88 -17.83
N ASP A 304 25.53 4.57 -17.65
CA ASP A 304 26.30 3.70 -18.54
C ASP A 304 25.66 3.58 -19.91
N PHE A 305 24.34 3.36 -19.94
CA PHE A 305 23.55 3.38 -21.17
C PHE A 305 23.72 4.72 -21.90
N TRP A 306 23.55 5.84 -21.20
CA TRP A 306 23.67 7.17 -21.78
C TRP A 306 25.09 7.41 -22.33
N ARG A 307 26.15 7.03 -21.58
CA ARG A 307 27.54 7.09 -22.08
C ARG A 307 27.74 6.29 -23.36
N ALA A 308 27.14 5.10 -23.44
CA ALA A 308 27.32 4.19 -24.57
C ALA A 308 26.57 4.65 -25.83
N GLN A 309 25.36 5.20 -25.69
CA GLN A 309 24.54 5.63 -26.83
C GLN A 309 24.83 7.07 -27.27
N GLY A 310 25.24 7.94 -26.36
CA GLY A 310 25.44 9.37 -26.61
C GLY A 310 24.16 10.21 -26.44
N GLU A 311 24.33 11.53 -26.53
CA GLU A 311 23.29 12.51 -26.16
C GLU A 311 22.03 12.45 -27.03
N GLY A 312 22.20 12.34 -28.35
CA GLY A 312 21.06 12.30 -29.28
C GLY A 312 20.14 11.11 -29.04
N ASP A 313 20.70 9.94 -28.76
CA ASP A 313 19.93 8.71 -28.51
C ASP A 313 19.35 8.65 -27.10
N ALA A 314 20.08 9.15 -26.10
CA ALA A 314 19.53 9.33 -24.77
C ALA A 314 18.32 10.29 -24.79
N HIS A 315 18.44 11.42 -25.50
CA HIS A 315 17.34 12.36 -25.67
C HIS A 315 16.16 11.77 -26.42
N LEU A 316 16.43 11.00 -27.47
CA LEU A 316 15.39 10.35 -28.26
C LEU A 316 14.60 9.34 -27.41
N LEU A 317 15.29 8.54 -26.59
CA LEU A 317 14.64 7.61 -25.68
C LEU A 317 13.79 8.34 -24.63
N VAL A 318 14.33 9.39 -24.00
CA VAL A 318 13.58 10.25 -23.07
C VAL A 318 12.33 10.82 -23.73
N SER A 319 12.47 11.33 -24.95
CA SER A 319 11.39 11.92 -25.75
C SER A 319 10.32 10.89 -26.10
N TRP A 320 10.71 9.68 -26.50
CA TRP A 320 9.80 8.58 -26.78
C TRP A 320 8.95 8.22 -25.56
N HIS A 321 9.58 8.03 -24.40
CA HIS A 321 8.86 7.74 -23.17
C HIS A 321 7.91 8.88 -22.77
N ALA A 322 8.37 10.13 -22.89
CA ALA A 322 7.54 11.30 -22.60
C ALA A 322 6.30 11.36 -23.51
N VAL A 323 6.46 11.17 -24.82
CA VAL A 323 5.37 11.20 -25.81
C VAL A 323 4.34 10.09 -25.55
N ARG A 324 4.80 8.86 -25.27
CA ARG A 324 3.88 7.75 -24.94
C ARG A 324 3.06 8.02 -23.70
N PHE A 325 3.68 8.61 -22.67
CA PHE A 325 2.96 8.98 -21.48
C PHE A 325 1.96 10.11 -21.76
N ALA A 326 2.43 11.16 -22.43
CA ALA A 326 1.66 12.34 -22.80
C ALA A 326 0.44 12.02 -23.68
N ALA A 327 0.49 10.95 -24.48
CA ALA A 327 -0.63 10.47 -25.29
C ALA A 327 -1.92 10.26 -24.48
N HIS A 328 -1.80 9.83 -23.20
CA HIS A 328 -2.94 9.64 -22.28
C HIS A 328 -3.68 10.94 -21.94
N PHE A 329 -3.09 12.09 -22.24
CA PHE A 329 -3.65 13.41 -21.93
C PHE A 329 -3.98 14.22 -23.19
N ALA A 330 -3.65 13.69 -24.37
CA ALA A 330 -3.88 14.35 -25.64
C ALA A 330 -5.16 13.87 -26.32
N ARG A 331 -5.26 12.56 -26.60
CA ARG A 331 -6.38 11.98 -27.35
C ARG A 331 -6.45 10.47 -27.13
N VAL A 332 -7.65 9.93 -26.98
CA VAL A 332 -7.87 8.52 -26.56
C VAL A 332 -7.31 7.49 -27.55
N ASP A 333 -7.40 7.75 -28.86
CA ASP A 333 -6.90 6.85 -29.93
C ASP A 333 -5.36 6.84 -30.06
N LEU A 334 -4.67 7.79 -29.43
CA LEU A 334 -3.20 7.82 -29.37
C LEU A 334 -2.66 6.87 -28.30
N VAL A 335 -3.49 6.45 -27.35
CA VAL A 335 -3.09 5.51 -26.31
C VAL A 335 -3.06 4.10 -26.88
N ASN A 336 -2.12 3.27 -26.43
CA ASN A 336 -2.04 1.87 -26.86
C ASN A 336 -3.34 1.14 -26.47
N PRO A 337 -4.11 0.58 -27.43
CA PRO A 337 -5.36 -0.14 -27.15
C PRO A 337 -5.20 -1.32 -26.19
N SER A 338 -4.07 -2.04 -26.22
CA SER A 338 -3.79 -3.18 -25.34
C SER A 338 -3.32 -2.77 -23.94
N ALA A 339 -2.69 -1.60 -23.81
CA ALA A 339 -2.37 -1.01 -22.51
C ALA A 339 -3.64 -0.42 -21.87
N VAL A 340 -4.48 0.27 -22.65
CA VAL A 340 -5.82 0.71 -22.24
C VAL A 340 -6.67 -0.48 -21.86
N LYS A 341 -6.73 -1.55 -22.67
CA LYS A 341 -7.53 -2.73 -22.34
C LYS A 341 -7.12 -3.35 -21.00
N ARG A 342 -5.82 -3.58 -20.78
CA ARG A 342 -5.35 -4.13 -19.49
C ARG A 342 -5.52 -3.17 -18.32
N ALA A 343 -5.26 -1.88 -18.50
CA ALA A 343 -5.50 -0.88 -17.44
C ALA A 343 -6.99 -0.68 -17.16
N ASP A 344 -7.85 -0.72 -18.19
CA ASP A 344 -9.31 -0.67 -18.10
C ASP A 344 -9.85 -1.92 -17.39
N GLU A 345 -9.33 -3.08 -17.75
CA GLU A 345 -9.64 -4.36 -17.11
C GLU A 345 -9.21 -4.32 -15.63
N THR A 346 -7.93 -4.03 -15.35
CA THR A 346 -7.33 -4.13 -14.01
C THR A 346 -7.66 -2.98 -13.08
N TYR A 347 -7.84 -1.76 -13.59
CA TYR A 347 -8.00 -0.56 -12.76
C TYR A 347 -9.22 0.30 -13.15
N GLY A 348 -9.91 -0.04 -14.24
CA GLY A 348 -11.04 0.71 -14.77
C GLY A 348 -10.63 1.81 -15.75
N ARG A 349 -11.51 2.12 -16.71
CA ARG A 349 -11.26 3.05 -17.84
C ARG A 349 -10.76 4.45 -17.46
N ARG A 350 -11.01 4.88 -16.23
CA ARG A 350 -10.75 6.24 -15.75
C ARG A 350 -9.64 6.29 -14.70
N HIS A 351 -8.89 5.21 -14.60
CA HIS A 351 -7.80 5.04 -13.66
C HIS A 351 -6.74 6.13 -13.81
N ILE A 352 -6.32 6.41 -15.05
CA ILE A 352 -5.34 7.45 -15.35
C ILE A 352 -5.79 8.83 -14.86
N CYS A 353 -7.07 9.16 -14.96
CA CYS A 353 -7.60 10.43 -14.44
C CYS A 353 -7.48 10.55 -12.92
N ILE A 354 -7.69 9.44 -12.20
CA ILE A 354 -7.50 9.41 -10.76
C ILE A 354 -6.01 9.51 -10.41
N MET A 355 -5.16 8.80 -11.14
CA MET A 355 -3.73 8.88 -10.91
C MET A 355 -3.20 10.29 -11.10
N THR A 356 -3.64 10.94 -12.17
CA THR A 356 -3.27 12.32 -12.46
C THR A 356 -3.88 13.29 -11.46
N LEU A 357 -5.09 13.04 -10.97
CA LEU A 357 -5.65 13.78 -9.84
C LEU A 357 -4.77 13.68 -8.60
N TYR A 358 -4.31 12.49 -8.21
CA TYR A 358 -3.42 12.33 -7.06
C TYR A 358 -2.04 12.96 -7.27
N MET A 359 -1.50 12.90 -8.49
CA MET A 359 -0.21 13.53 -8.80
C MET A 359 -0.27 15.06 -8.70
N ALA A 360 -1.39 15.67 -9.09
CA ALA A 360 -1.56 17.13 -9.06
C ALA A 360 -2.11 17.66 -7.73
N LEU A 361 -3.08 16.98 -7.13
CA LEU A 361 -3.88 17.46 -5.99
C LEU A 361 -3.93 16.44 -4.85
N GLY A 362 -2.97 15.50 -4.79
CA GLY A 362 -2.93 14.42 -3.80
C GLY A 362 -3.15 14.92 -2.38
N ASP A 363 -2.41 15.95 -1.95
CA ASP A 363 -2.52 16.54 -0.61
C ASP A 363 -3.97 16.93 -0.26
N VAL A 364 -4.69 17.50 -1.22
CA VAL A 364 -6.08 17.96 -1.06
C VAL A 364 -7.04 16.78 -1.03
N VAL A 365 -6.83 15.80 -1.91
CA VAL A 365 -7.60 14.55 -1.91
C VAL A 365 -7.43 13.82 -0.57
N PHE A 366 -6.19 13.76 -0.06
CA PHE A 366 -5.90 13.17 1.24
C PHE A 366 -6.52 13.97 2.40
N ALA A 367 -6.40 15.30 2.39
CA ALA A 367 -7.02 16.16 3.40
C ALA A 367 -8.53 15.94 3.49
N SER A 368 -9.19 15.94 2.33
CA SER A 368 -10.64 15.76 2.19
C SER A 368 -11.07 14.37 2.66
N TYR A 369 -10.32 13.33 2.28
CA TYR A 369 -10.60 11.96 2.72
C TYR A 369 -10.39 11.81 4.23
N ASN A 370 -9.31 12.36 4.78
CA ASN A 370 -8.99 12.25 6.20
C ASN A 370 -10.01 13.00 7.09
N ALA A 371 -10.49 14.16 6.65
CA ALA A 371 -11.55 14.90 7.34
C ALA A 371 -12.83 14.06 7.51
N TYR A 372 -13.15 13.21 6.52
CA TYR A 372 -14.34 12.36 6.54
C TYR A 372 -14.12 11.00 7.22
N ALA A 373 -13.05 10.30 6.84
CA ALA A 373 -12.81 8.91 7.22
C ALA A 373 -12.03 8.76 8.55
N PHE A 374 -11.29 9.79 8.96
CA PHE A 374 -10.28 9.67 10.02
C PHE A 374 -10.63 10.46 11.30
N THR A 375 -11.82 10.17 11.85
CA THR A 375 -12.27 10.73 13.14
C THR A 375 -11.31 10.39 14.29
N ASP A 376 -11.31 11.18 15.37
CA ASP A 376 -10.50 10.92 16.58
C ASP A 376 -10.70 9.49 17.13
N SER A 377 -11.91 8.97 16.98
CA SER A 377 -12.25 7.63 17.42
C SER A 377 -11.64 6.53 16.55
N VAL A 378 -11.62 6.72 15.22
CA VAL A 378 -10.91 5.82 14.29
C VAL A 378 -9.41 5.88 14.54
N ARG A 379 -8.85 7.08 14.69
CA ARG A 379 -7.44 7.28 15.02
C ARG A 379 -7.03 6.55 16.29
N GLY A 380 -7.83 6.68 17.36
CA GLY A 380 -7.60 5.99 18.62
C GLY A 380 -7.59 4.46 18.48
N ASP A 381 -8.45 3.90 17.64
CA ASP A 381 -8.53 2.45 17.40
C ASP A 381 -7.39 1.94 16.50
N VAL A 382 -7.07 2.64 15.40
CA VAL A 382 -5.91 2.35 14.55
C VAL A 382 -4.61 2.41 15.36
N LYS A 383 -4.49 3.39 16.28
CA LYS A 383 -3.34 3.53 17.18
C LYS A 383 -3.13 2.28 18.02
N LYS A 384 -4.21 1.63 18.48
CA LYS A 384 -4.12 0.37 19.24
C LYS A 384 -3.57 -0.76 18.39
N VAL A 385 -3.99 -0.90 17.13
CA VAL A 385 -3.48 -1.94 16.23
C VAL A 385 -1.97 -1.75 15.98
N VAL A 386 -1.56 -0.53 15.63
CA VAL A 386 -0.14 -0.20 15.37
C VAL A 386 0.71 -0.42 16.63
N LEU A 387 0.26 0.05 17.79
CA LEU A 387 0.96 -0.14 19.06
C LEU A 387 1.01 -1.60 19.49
N GLY A 388 -0.04 -2.38 19.26
CA GLY A 388 -0.06 -3.80 19.56
C GLY A 388 1.00 -4.56 18.76
N VAL A 389 1.11 -4.28 17.45
CA VAL A 389 2.16 -4.86 16.59
C VAL A 389 3.55 -4.44 17.07
N ARG A 390 3.74 -3.15 17.40
CA ARG A 390 5.01 -2.64 17.95
C ARG A 390 5.41 -3.39 19.21
N GLU A 391 4.50 -3.51 20.17
CA GLU A 391 4.79 -4.13 21.45
C GLU A 391 5.12 -5.61 21.30
N ALA A 392 4.39 -6.32 20.42
CA ALA A 392 4.67 -7.71 20.08
C ALA A 392 6.07 -7.87 19.45
N LEU A 393 6.44 -6.99 18.52
CA LEU A 393 7.76 -6.98 17.90
C LEU A 393 8.86 -6.73 18.93
N SER A 394 8.71 -5.69 19.76
CA SER A 394 9.66 -5.37 20.84
C SER A 394 9.84 -6.53 21.82
N LYS A 395 8.77 -7.25 22.17
CA LYS A 395 8.86 -8.45 23.04
C LYS A 395 9.60 -9.61 22.38
N LYS A 396 9.52 -9.76 21.05
CA LYS A 396 10.28 -10.80 20.34
C LYS A 396 11.76 -10.47 20.25
N MET A 397 12.14 -9.21 20.10
CA MET A 397 13.54 -8.76 19.98
C MET A 397 14.29 -8.66 21.33
N ARG A 398 13.97 -9.50 22.32
CA ARG A 398 14.40 -9.39 23.74
C ARG A 398 15.84 -8.86 23.91
N GLY A 399 15.98 -7.66 24.50
CA GLY A 399 17.28 -7.08 24.89
C GLY A 399 17.75 -5.90 24.04
N GLU A 400 17.08 -5.59 22.93
CA GLU A 400 17.33 -4.39 22.15
C GLU A 400 16.25 -3.34 22.42
N SER A 401 16.65 -2.09 22.68
CA SER A 401 15.70 -0.98 22.65
C SER A 401 15.15 -0.86 21.23
N ALA A 402 13.94 -0.30 21.08
CA ALA A 402 13.40 0.06 19.77
C ALA A 402 14.43 0.88 18.95
N GLU A 403 15.29 1.65 19.63
CA GLU A 403 16.44 2.38 19.06
C GLU A 403 17.49 1.50 18.43
N ALA A 404 17.93 0.45 19.12
CA ALA A 404 18.93 -0.47 18.57
C ALA A 404 18.43 -1.23 17.33
N ALA A 405 17.12 -1.48 17.24
CA ALA A 405 16.47 -2.11 16.09
C ALA A 405 16.15 -1.12 14.94
N GLY A 406 16.54 0.15 15.08
CA GLY A 406 16.20 1.22 14.13
C GLY A 406 14.72 1.59 14.14
N LEU A 407 13.92 1.14 15.10
CA LEU A 407 12.50 1.48 15.23
C LEU A 407 12.29 2.82 15.96
N ASP A 408 13.23 3.75 15.89
CA ASP A 408 13.12 5.07 16.54
C ASP A 408 12.05 5.97 15.97
N GLY A 409 11.77 5.85 14.68
CA GLY A 409 10.59 6.47 14.06
C GLY A 409 9.29 6.02 14.74
N TRP A 410 9.23 4.76 15.19
CA TRP A 410 8.06 4.19 15.85
C TRP A 410 7.81 4.71 17.26
N SER A 411 8.84 5.27 17.93
CA SER A 411 8.71 5.86 19.27
C SER A 411 7.58 6.88 19.32
N SER A 412 7.42 7.64 18.23
CA SER A 412 6.29 8.52 17.99
C SER A 412 5.32 7.84 17.02
N VAL A 413 4.35 7.11 17.54
CA VAL A 413 3.14 6.76 16.78
C VAL A 413 2.47 8.03 16.19
N GLU A 414 2.75 9.18 16.79
CA GLU A 414 2.43 10.49 16.27
C GLU A 414 3.04 10.78 14.89
N ARG A 415 4.19 10.21 14.51
CA ARG A 415 4.77 10.36 13.15
C ARG A 415 4.02 9.56 12.09
N VAL A 416 3.67 8.30 12.39
CA VAL A 416 2.77 7.47 11.55
C VAL A 416 1.45 8.21 11.29
N PHE A 417 0.90 8.84 12.32
CA PHE A 417 -0.28 9.68 12.17
C PHE A 417 0.02 11.03 11.52
N SER A 418 1.19 11.65 11.72
CA SER A 418 1.56 12.93 11.12
C SER A 418 1.61 12.89 9.59
N VAL A 419 2.02 11.76 9.00
CA VAL A 419 1.98 11.53 7.55
C VAL A 419 0.53 11.48 7.04
N LEU A 420 -0.40 11.03 7.89
CA LEU A 420 -1.85 11.07 7.65
C LEU A 420 -2.51 12.39 8.09
N ASP A 421 -1.83 13.29 8.81
CA ASP A 421 -2.46 14.40 9.55
C ASP A 421 -2.40 15.73 8.80
N TYR A 422 -2.33 15.72 7.47
CA TYR A 422 -2.38 16.96 6.67
C TYR A 422 -3.63 17.80 7.00
N SER A 423 -4.75 17.17 7.39
CA SER A 423 -5.96 17.86 7.86
C SER A 423 -5.77 18.64 9.17
N ARG A 424 -4.78 18.31 10.00
CA ARG A 424 -4.48 19.06 11.24
C ARG A 424 -3.69 20.33 10.97
N THR A 425 -2.85 20.35 9.95
CA THR A 425 -2.06 21.53 9.62
C THR A 425 -2.90 22.59 8.90
N ASN A 426 -3.95 22.19 8.18
CA ASN A 426 -4.89 23.09 7.51
C ASN A 426 -6.35 22.59 7.64
N PRO A 427 -6.98 22.69 8.82
CA PRO A 427 -8.38 22.31 8.99
C PRO A 427 -9.28 23.19 8.11
N GLY A 428 -10.21 22.56 7.37
CA GLY A 428 -11.13 23.27 6.47
C GLY A 428 -10.54 23.60 5.10
N ILE A 429 -9.33 23.12 4.77
CA ILE A 429 -8.71 23.33 3.45
C ILE A 429 -9.59 22.81 2.31
N GLU A 430 -10.41 21.80 2.58
CA GLU A 430 -11.36 21.22 1.62
C GLU A 430 -12.46 22.21 1.21
N GLN A 431 -12.72 23.23 2.03
CA GLN A 431 -13.78 24.24 1.85
C GLN A 431 -13.26 25.59 1.38
N THR A 432 -11.95 25.81 1.42
CA THR A 432 -11.33 27.07 0.99
C THR A 432 -10.69 26.93 -0.39
N PRO A 433 -10.58 28.02 -1.17
CA PRO A 433 -9.80 28.01 -2.40
C PRO A 433 -8.31 27.76 -2.11
N LEU A 434 -7.66 26.94 -2.93
CA LEU A 434 -6.23 26.67 -2.77
C LEU A 434 -5.39 27.91 -3.13
N PRO A 435 -4.50 28.38 -2.24
CA PRO A 435 -3.69 29.57 -2.50
C PRO A 435 -2.84 29.41 -3.77
N GLY A 436 -2.91 30.41 -4.66
CA GLY A 436 -2.14 30.42 -5.91
C GLY A 436 -2.70 29.54 -7.04
N LEU A 437 -3.83 28.87 -6.82
CA LEU A 437 -4.51 28.06 -7.82
C LEU A 437 -5.80 28.74 -8.29
N SER A 438 -5.88 29.03 -9.59
CA SER A 438 -7.09 29.54 -10.24
C SER A 438 -8.20 28.48 -10.27
N ASP A 439 -9.45 28.93 -10.45
CA ASP A 439 -10.57 28.03 -10.74
C ASP A 439 -10.29 27.16 -11.98
N PHE A 440 -10.66 25.89 -11.90
CA PHE A 440 -10.49 24.96 -13.01
C PHE A 440 -11.66 25.04 -13.99
N GLY A 441 -11.31 24.97 -15.27
CA GLY A 441 -12.24 24.96 -16.38
C GLY A 441 -12.53 23.55 -16.90
N ASP A 442 -13.04 23.49 -18.13
CA ASP A 442 -13.39 22.23 -18.80
C ASP A 442 -12.19 21.55 -19.48
N VAL A 443 -11.06 22.25 -19.59
CA VAL A 443 -9.87 21.78 -20.32
C VAL A 443 -8.89 21.12 -19.36
N PHE A 444 -8.73 19.80 -19.51
CA PHE A 444 -7.91 19.02 -18.61
C PHE A 444 -6.44 19.45 -18.57
N VAL A 445 -5.82 19.65 -19.74
CA VAL A 445 -4.39 20.00 -19.83
C VAL A 445 -4.11 21.34 -19.16
N ASP A 446 -4.99 22.34 -19.31
CA ASP A 446 -4.86 23.64 -18.66
C ASP A 446 -4.95 23.50 -17.13
N ASN A 447 -5.92 22.72 -16.64
CA ASN A 447 -6.08 22.45 -15.22
C ASN A 447 -4.85 21.73 -14.63
N TRP A 448 -4.29 20.76 -15.35
CA TRP A 448 -3.06 20.04 -14.98
C TRP A 448 -1.85 20.97 -14.87
N LEU A 449 -1.58 21.75 -15.91
CA LEU A 449 -0.46 22.68 -15.91
C LEU A 449 -0.63 23.77 -14.84
N ALA A 450 -1.85 24.25 -14.61
CA ALA A 450 -2.14 25.20 -13.53
C ALA A 450 -1.88 24.60 -12.15
N ALA A 451 -2.32 23.36 -11.90
CA ALA A 451 -2.07 22.64 -10.66
C ALA A 451 -0.56 22.53 -10.38
N LEU A 452 0.21 22.00 -11.34
CA LEU A 452 1.64 21.79 -11.15
C LEU A 452 2.41 23.10 -10.90
N ARG A 453 2.07 24.17 -11.62
CA ARG A 453 2.68 25.51 -11.42
C ARG A 453 2.35 26.10 -10.04
N ALA A 454 1.15 25.89 -9.52
CA ALA A 454 0.76 26.39 -8.20
C ALA A 454 1.56 25.72 -7.07
N PHE A 455 1.84 24.41 -7.19
CA PHE A 455 2.65 23.69 -6.20
C PHE A 455 4.16 23.99 -6.33
N GLU A 456 4.63 24.55 -7.45
CA GLU A 456 5.98 25.12 -7.61
C GLU A 456 6.17 26.42 -6.78
N LEU A 457 5.07 27.09 -6.39
CA LEU A 457 5.08 28.30 -5.53
C LEU A 457 5.05 28.01 -4.02
N ALA A 458 4.48 26.87 -3.61
CA ALA A 458 4.32 26.53 -2.22
C ALA A 458 5.58 25.83 -1.70
N GLU A 459 6.47 26.59 -1.04
CA GLU A 459 7.44 25.99 -0.13
C GLU A 459 6.72 24.94 0.74
N ARG A 460 7.20 23.69 0.70
CA ARG A 460 6.95 22.65 1.72
C ARG A 460 5.58 21.97 1.64
N THR A 461 5.44 21.01 0.75
CA THR A 461 5.08 19.67 1.21
C THR A 461 6.12 18.69 0.69
N PRO A 462 6.56 17.73 1.50
CA PRO A 462 7.36 16.66 0.95
C PRO A 462 6.47 15.98 -0.10
N LYS A 463 6.85 16.02 -1.38
CA LYS A 463 6.58 14.89 -2.29
C LYS A 463 7.34 13.64 -1.82
N ARG A 464 7.43 13.42 -0.49
CA ARG A 464 7.75 12.12 0.05
C ARG A 464 6.43 11.40 0.23
N PHE A 465 6.43 10.17 -0.27
CA PHE A 465 5.70 9.03 0.24
C PHE A 465 4.62 8.44 -0.62
N LEU A 466 4.18 9.12 -1.68
CA LEU A 466 3.22 8.53 -2.60
C LEU A 466 3.57 8.92 -4.02
N SER A 467 4.57 8.23 -4.60
CA SER A 467 4.59 8.15 -6.06
C SER A 467 3.20 7.68 -6.51
N PRO A 468 2.69 8.10 -7.69
CA PRO A 468 1.53 7.44 -8.28
C PRO A 468 1.71 5.91 -8.22
N GLY A 469 2.93 5.41 -8.45
CA GLY A 469 3.33 4.03 -8.20
C GLY A 469 3.08 3.48 -6.80
N THR A 470 3.10 4.26 -5.72
CA THR A 470 2.85 3.84 -4.33
C THR A 470 1.36 3.83 -3.98
N LEU A 471 0.55 4.64 -4.69
CA LEU A 471 -0.91 4.53 -4.66
C LEU A 471 -1.43 3.41 -5.55
N LEU A 472 -0.65 3.04 -6.57
CA LEU A 472 -0.96 2.04 -7.60
C LEU A 472 -0.48 0.63 -7.26
N HIS A 473 0.77 0.53 -6.82
CA HIS A 473 1.30 -0.71 -6.33
C HIS A 473 0.74 -0.85 -4.93
N SER A 474 -0.05 -1.91 -4.76
CA SER A 474 -0.18 -2.84 -3.64
C SER A 474 0.60 -2.62 -2.30
N ARG A 475 1.55 -1.69 -2.19
CA ARG A 475 2.24 -1.24 -0.99
C ARG A 475 1.36 -0.26 -0.21
N ILE A 476 0.53 -0.82 0.67
CA ILE A 476 -0.27 -0.09 1.66
C ILE A 476 0.60 0.74 2.65
N PHE A 477 1.93 0.55 2.61
CA PHE A 477 2.90 1.35 3.35
C PHE A 477 4.11 1.71 2.51
N GLU A 478 4.66 2.88 2.78
CA GLU A 478 6.02 3.20 2.42
C GLU A 478 6.97 2.96 3.60
N ILE A 479 8.13 2.38 3.29
CA ILE A 479 9.29 2.34 4.17
C ILE A 479 10.29 3.29 3.54
N THR A 480 10.53 4.47 4.13
CA THR A 480 11.67 5.27 3.68
C THR A 480 12.95 4.73 4.29
N PRO A 481 14.02 4.60 3.52
CA PRO A 481 15.28 4.14 4.08
C PRO A 481 15.97 5.17 4.99
N GLU A 482 15.62 6.46 4.89
CA GLU A 482 16.16 7.50 5.80
C GLU A 482 15.26 7.74 7.03
N VAL A 483 14.02 7.25 7.01
CA VAL A 483 13.06 7.41 8.11
C VAL A 483 12.36 6.08 8.32
N THR A 484 12.61 5.45 9.46
CA THR A 484 12.05 4.15 9.86
C THR A 484 10.56 4.21 10.22
N ASP A 485 9.84 5.11 9.56
CA ASP A 485 8.42 5.37 9.71
C ASP A 485 7.61 4.44 8.81
N ILE A 486 6.43 4.07 9.29
CA ILE A 486 5.41 3.36 8.54
C ILE A 486 4.32 4.37 8.17
N ALA A 487 4.22 4.74 6.89
CA ALA A 487 3.15 5.60 6.42
C ALA A 487 1.92 4.78 6.06
N LEU A 488 0.79 5.02 6.71
CA LEU A 488 -0.49 4.41 6.32
C LEU A 488 -1.10 5.22 5.19
N VAL A 489 -1.46 4.57 4.08
CA VAL A 489 -2.29 5.24 3.05
C VAL A 489 -3.75 5.26 3.49
N PRO A 490 -4.55 6.28 3.15
CA PRO A 490 -5.94 6.30 3.63
C PRO A 490 -6.80 5.12 3.14
N MET A 491 -6.46 4.53 1.98
CA MET A 491 -7.10 3.29 1.52
C MET A 491 -6.86 2.08 2.45
N ALA A 492 -5.79 2.07 3.26
CA ALA A 492 -5.53 1.07 4.29
C ALA A 492 -6.60 1.06 5.39
N LEU A 493 -7.31 2.19 5.52
CA LEU A 493 -8.29 2.48 6.56
C LEU A 493 -9.72 2.28 6.06
N ALA A 494 -9.86 1.73 4.87
CA ALA A 494 -11.15 1.34 4.31
C ALA A 494 -11.35 -0.17 4.45
N TYR A 495 -12.61 -0.58 4.47
CA TYR A 495 -13.02 -1.96 4.28
C TYR A 495 -12.40 -2.53 3.00
N PRO A 496 -11.97 -3.80 2.88
CA PRO A 496 -11.95 -4.84 3.91
C PRO A 496 -10.70 -4.78 4.81
N PHE A 497 -9.78 -3.84 4.58
CA PHE A 497 -8.54 -3.73 5.37
C PHE A 497 -8.80 -3.31 6.81
N TYR A 498 -9.75 -2.40 6.99
CA TYR A 498 -10.07 -1.88 8.31
C TYR A 498 -11.54 -1.47 8.40
N ASP A 499 -12.13 -1.78 9.54
CA ASP A 499 -13.35 -1.15 10.02
C ASP A 499 -13.26 -1.09 11.54
N LYS A 500 -13.57 0.06 12.13
CA LYS A 500 -13.47 0.26 13.58
C LYS A 500 -14.37 -0.72 14.36
N ALA A 501 -15.57 -0.99 13.85
CA ALA A 501 -16.54 -1.88 14.46
C ALA A 501 -16.20 -3.36 14.22
N ALA A 502 -15.29 -3.70 13.31
CA ALA A 502 -14.85 -5.06 13.10
C ALA A 502 -14.22 -5.69 14.35
N THR A 503 -14.22 -7.03 14.37
CA THR A 503 -13.59 -7.83 15.44
C THR A 503 -12.07 -7.66 15.42
N ALA A 504 -11.41 -7.94 16.55
CA ALA A 504 -9.94 -7.98 16.60
C ALA A 504 -9.33 -8.89 15.52
N ALA A 505 -9.95 -10.04 15.24
CA ALA A 505 -9.46 -10.97 14.23
C ALA A 505 -9.38 -10.34 12.84
N VAL A 506 -10.42 -9.59 12.45
CA VAL A 506 -10.48 -8.88 11.16
C VAL A 506 -9.53 -7.69 11.15
N LYS A 507 -9.50 -6.88 12.21
CA LYS A 507 -8.62 -5.69 12.28
C LYS A 507 -7.13 -6.06 12.22
N TYR A 508 -6.74 -7.10 12.95
CA TYR A 508 -5.34 -7.56 12.94
C TYR A 508 -5.02 -8.35 11.68
N GLY A 509 -5.92 -9.20 11.17
CA GLY A 509 -5.70 -9.89 9.89
C GLY A 509 -5.63 -8.95 8.68
N GLY A 510 -6.41 -7.86 8.69
CA GLY A 510 -6.42 -6.82 7.66
C GLY A 510 -5.32 -5.79 7.87
N LEU A 511 -5.63 -4.65 8.49
CA LEU A 511 -4.71 -3.55 8.77
C LEU A 511 -3.45 -3.99 9.52
N GLY A 512 -3.60 -4.86 10.53
CA GLY A 512 -2.47 -5.35 11.32
C GLY A 512 -1.45 -6.12 10.48
N SER A 513 -1.89 -6.99 9.56
CA SER A 513 -0.97 -7.75 8.68
C SER A 513 -0.12 -6.85 7.82
N HIS A 514 -0.76 -5.79 7.37
CA HIS A 514 -0.22 -4.70 6.63
C HIS A 514 0.91 -3.99 7.42
N VAL A 515 0.62 -3.54 8.65
CA VAL A 515 1.63 -2.92 9.53
C VAL A 515 2.76 -3.89 9.84
N SER A 516 2.43 -5.14 10.19
CA SER A 516 3.41 -6.14 10.63
C SER A 516 4.38 -6.56 9.52
N ARG A 517 3.93 -6.65 8.27
CA ARG A 517 4.78 -6.91 7.10
C ARG A 517 5.78 -5.78 6.87
N ALA A 518 5.32 -4.53 6.90
CA ALA A 518 6.21 -3.38 6.78
C ALA A 518 7.27 -3.37 7.89
N SER A 519 6.88 -3.74 9.10
CA SER A 519 7.77 -3.86 10.26
C SER A 519 8.86 -4.92 10.06
N ALA A 520 8.46 -6.13 9.65
CA ALA A 520 9.38 -7.24 9.44
C ALA A 520 10.41 -6.89 8.38
N ARG A 521 10.00 -6.23 7.28
CA ARG A 521 10.91 -5.75 6.23
C ARG A 521 11.93 -4.75 6.73
N ILE A 522 11.52 -3.75 7.51
CA ILE A 522 12.45 -2.76 8.10
C ILE A 522 13.52 -3.48 8.93
N VAL A 523 13.07 -4.38 9.82
CA VAL A 523 13.95 -5.10 10.73
C VAL A 523 14.91 -6.02 9.95
N LEU A 524 14.41 -6.81 9.01
CA LEU A 524 15.21 -7.74 8.20
C LEU A 524 16.19 -7.02 7.26
N ALA A 525 15.77 -5.91 6.64
CA ALA A 525 16.64 -5.09 5.81
C ALA A 525 17.81 -4.51 6.63
N ARG A 526 17.56 -4.09 7.88
CA ARG A 526 18.63 -3.62 8.76
C ARG A 526 19.60 -4.74 9.11
N PHE A 527 19.11 -5.92 9.46
CA PHE A 527 19.98 -7.07 9.74
C PHE A 527 20.86 -7.44 8.53
N LYS A 528 20.36 -7.26 7.30
CA LYS A 528 21.12 -7.49 6.07
C LYS A 528 22.19 -6.42 5.83
N ASN A 529 21.87 -5.15 6.08
CA ASN A 529 22.78 -4.02 5.83
C ASN A 529 23.83 -3.79 6.93
N ASP A 530 23.63 -4.33 8.13
CA ASP A 530 24.60 -4.26 9.23
C ASP A 530 25.72 -5.32 9.11
N SER A 531 25.96 -5.79 7.87
CA SER A 531 27.05 -6.69 7.48
C SER A 531 28.44 -6.04 7.50
N ASP A 532 28.53 -4.71 7.64
CA ASP A 532 29.79 -3.99 7.89
C ASP A 532 30.03 -3.84 9.40
N ASP A 533 30.85 -4.75 9.96
CA ASP A 533 31.61 -4.69 11.23
C ASP A 533 30.90 -4.35 12.57
N LYS A 534 29.60 -4.01 12.60
CA LYS A 534 28.95 -3.49 13.83
C LYS A 534 27.84 -4.36 14.43
N ALA A 535 27.26 -5.33 13.70
CA ALA A 535 26.28 -6.24 14.27
C ALA A 535 26.95 -7.38 15.06
N PRO A 536 26.47 -7.73 16.27
CA PRO A 536 26.96 -8.90 17.00
C PRO A 536 26.82 -10.18 16.15
N HIS A 537 27.91 -10.95 16.04
CA HIS A 537 28.00 -12.18 15.23
C HIS A 537 26.86 -13.18 15.50
N SER A 538 26.36 -13.25 16.74
CA SER A 538 25.22 -14.09 17.13
C SER A 538 23.91 -13.76 16.43
N ARG A 539 23.68 -12.50 16.05
CA ARG A 539 22.46 -12.06 15.35
C ARG A 539 22.43 -12.51 13.90
N GLN A 540 23.57 -12.37 13.22
CA GLN A 540 23.75 -12.84 11.84
C GLN A 540 23.58 -14.36 11.78
N LEU A 541 24.06 -15.09 12.79
CA LEU A 541 23.85 -16.53 12.93
C LEU A 541 22.37 -16.90 13.14
N SER A 542 21.61 -16.16 13.97
CA SER A 542 20.17 -16.41 14.18
C SER A 542 19.35 -16.20 12.89
N LEU A 543 19.59 -15.07 12.19
CA LEU A 543 18.92 -14.79 10.92
C LEU A 543 19.32 -15.82 9.84
N ALA A 544 20.61 -16.14 9.72
CA ALA A 544 21.08 -17.15 8.77
C ALA A 544 20.48 -18.53 9.08
N ALA A 545 20.38 -18.93 10.35
CA ALA A 545 19.75 -20.18 10.76
C ALA A 545 18.24 -20.20 10.45
N PHE A 546 17.55 -19.08 10.65
CA PHE A 546 16.13 -18.94 10.29
C PHE A 546 15.91 -19.06 8.78
N LEU A 547 16.68 -18.33 7.98
CA LEU A 547 16.63 -18.39 6.52
C LEU A 547 17.01 -19.79 6.00
N ALA A 548 18.03 -20.42 6.59
CA ALA A 548 18.44 -21.78 6.24
C ALA A 548 17.36 -22.81 6.60
N CYS A 549 16.64 -22.62 7.71
CA CYS A 549 15.50 -23.47 8.07
C CYS A 549 14.40 -23.42 7.02
N ILE A 550 14.03 -22.21 6.58
CA ILE A 550 12.99 -22.00 5.56
C ILE A 550 13.47 -22.55 4.21
N ALA A 551 14.70 -22.23 3.81
CA ALA A 551 15.27 -22.75 2.56
C ALA A 551 15.26 -24.28 2.53
N ALA A 552 15.66 -24.95 3.63
CA ALA A 552 15.63 -26.40 3.72
C ALA A 552 14.22 -27.00 3.67
N ASP A 553 13.20 -26.27 4.16
CA ASP A 553 11.80 -26.70 4.09
C ASP A 553 11.17 -26.48 2.69
N VAL A 554 11.69 -25.50 1.93
CA VAL A 554 11.27 -25.17 0.56
C VAL A 554 12.08 -25.91 -0.52
N ALA A 555 13.22 -26.52 -0.17
CA ALA A 555 14.20 -27.17 -1.07
C ALA A 555 13.74 -28.48 -1.75
N GLY A 556 12.47 -28.58 -2.12
CA GLY A 556 12.03 -29.38 -3.27
C GLY A 556 12.14 -28.62 -4.61
N GLN A 557 12.49 -27.33 -4.62
CA GLN A 557 12.62 -26.51 -5.82
C GLN A 557 13.97 -25.78 -5.83
N ALA A 558 14.74 -25.99 -6.90
CA ALA A 558 16.05 -25.41 -7.10
C ALA A 558 15.94 -23.94 -7.54
N GLU A 559 15.93 -23.00 -6.58
CA GLU A 559 16.14 -21.56 -6.75
C GLU A 559 16.54 -20.95 -5.40
N PRO A 560 17.15 -19.74 -5.33
CA PRO A 560 17.65 -19.18 -4.07
C PRO A 560 16.57 -19.10 -2.96
N PRO A 561 16.95 -19.03 -1.67
CA PRO A 561 15.99 -18.91 -0.58
C PRO A 561 14.99 -17.80 -0.87
N ARG A 562 13.71 -18.17 -0.98
CA ARG A 562 12.60 -17.25 -1.18
C ARG A 562 12.49 -16.31 0.02
N HIS A 563 13.17 -15.17 -0.06
CA HIS A 563 13.25 -14.14 0.98
C HIS A 563 11.86 -13.64 1.40
N ASP A 564 10.89 -13.69 0.49
CA ASP A 564 9.48 -13.37 0.69
C ASP A 564 8.81 -14.25 1.76
N VAL A 565 8.98 -15.58 1.73
CA VAL A 565 8.35 -16.48 2.73
C VAL A 565 8.88 -16.20 4.14
N ALA A 566 10.17 -15.88 4.27
CA ALA A 566 10.79 -15.57 5.56
C ALA A 566 10.31 -14.24 6.15
N GLU A 567 10.18 -13.20 5.31
CA GLU A 567 9.60 -11.92 5.71
C GLU A 567 8.15 -12.09 6.19
N GLU A 568 7.36 -12.86 5.44
CA GLU A 568 5.95 -13.08 5.72
C GLU A 568 5.73 -13.92 6.98
N LEU A 569 6.52 -14.98 7.19
CA LEU A 569 6.47 -15.76 8.43
C LEU A 569 6.86 -14.90 9.65
N ALA A 570 7.93 -14.09 9.55
CA ALA A 570 8.35 -13.21 10.63
C ALA A 570 7.22 -12.22 11.00
N ALA A 571 6.56 -11.64 9.98
CA ALA A 571 5.42 -10.77 10.16
C ALA A 571 4.23 -11.49 10.82
N LEU A 572 3.86 -12.69 10.34
CA LEU A 572 2.75 -13.47 10.89
C LEU A 572 2.96 -13.81 12.38
N LEU A 573 4.19 -14.19 12.76
CA LEU A 573 4.51 -14.51 14.15
C LEU A 573 4.37 -13.29 15.07
N VAL A 574 4.83 -12.12 14.64
CA VAL A 574 4.68 -10.85 15.38
C VAL A 574 3.20 -10.48 15.49
N LEU A 575 2.49 -10.54 14.37
CA LEU A 575 1.09 -10.16 14.30
C LEU A 575 0.21 -11.05 15.16
N PHE A 576 0.46 -12.36 15.19
CA PHE A 576 -0.33 -13.29 15.98
C PHE A 576 -0.19 -13.01 17.48
N ASP A 577 0.99 -12.62 17.97
CA ASP A 577 1.18 -12.22 19.37
C ASP A 577 0.40 -10.94 19.70
N ALA A 578 0.39 -9.97 18.78
CA ALA A 578 -0.38 -8.74 18.92
C ALA A 578 -1.89 -9.00 18.92
N PHE A 579 -2.37 -9.82 17.98
CA PHE A 579 -3.75 -10.27 17.91
C PHE A 579 -4.16 -11.05 19.16
N SER A 580 -3.31 -11.96 19.66
CA SER A 580 -3.60 -12.74 20.88
C SER A 580 -3.76 -11.87 22.11
N ALA A 581 -3.11 -10.71 22.16
CA ALA A 581 -3.34 -9.71 23.20
C ALA A 581 -4.69 -9.01 23.02
N ALA A 582 -4.99 -8.56 21.80
CA ALA A 582 -6.24 -7.87 21.49
C ALA A 582 -7.49 -8.76 21.58
N GLU A 583 -7.39 -10.05 21.24
CA GLU A 583 -8.47 -11.05 21.35
C GLU A 583 -8.97 -11.20 22.80
N ARG A 584 -8.10 -10.98 23.79
CA ARG A 584 -8.50 -11.00 25.21
C ARG A 584 -9.39 -9.81 25.59
N GLU A 585 -9.24 -8.68 24.90
CA GLU A 585 -10.01 -7.46 25.13
C GLU A 585 -11.29 -7.40 24.28
N ASP A 586 -11.24 -7.90 23.04
CA ASP A 586 -12.36 -7.94 22.10
C ASP A 586 -12.67 -9.39 21.69
N GLN A 587 -13.54 -10.03 22.47
CA GLN A 587 -13.99 -11.41 22.26
C GLN A 587 -15.14 -11.53 21.25
N ARG A 588 -15.48 -10.44 20.54
CA ARG A 588 -16.58 -10.47 19.56
C ARG A 588 -16.28 -11.40 18.41
N ARG A 589 -17.31 -12.07 17.89
CA ARG A 589 -17.24 -12.94 16.70
C ARG A 589 -18.02 -12.35 15.53
N LEU A 590 -17.77 -12.83 14.32
CA LEU A 590 -18.58 -12.45 13.15
C LEU A 590 -19.92 -13.18 13.20
N ALA A 591 -21.04 -12.43 13.21
CA ALA A 591 -22.38 -13.01 13.36
C ALA A 591 -22.73 -14.00 12.25
N GLU A 592 -22.37 -13.66 11.01
CA GLU A 592 -22.66 -14.48 9.84
C GLU A 592 -21.63 -15.59 9.64
N PHE A 593 -20.65 -15.74 10.53
CA PHE A 593 -19.59 -16.76 10.42
C PHE A 593 -19.35 -17.49 11.76
N PRO A 594 -20.43 -18.00 12.42
CA PRO A 594 -20.37 -18.48 13.79
C PRO A 594 -19.56 -19.77 13.99
N GLU A 595 -19.39 -20.55 12.92
CA GLU A 595 -18.70 -21.85 12.91
C GLU A 595 -17.18 -21.71 13.03
N PHE A 596 -16.63 -20.52 12.76
CA PHE A 596 -15.22 -20.23 12.93
C PHE A 596 -14.95 -19.43 14.21
N SER A 597 -13.90 -19.85 14.92
CA SER A 597 -13.35 -19.09 16.04
C SER A 597 -12.63 -17.82 15.58
N SER A 598 -12.46 -16.86 16.48
CA SER A 598 -11.69 -15.63 16.22
C SER A 598 -10.26 -15.92 15.71
N ARG A 599 -9.60 -16.97 16.21
CA ARG A 599 -8.29 -17.41 15.69
C ARG A 599 -8.34 -17.92 14.27
N GLN A 600 -9.35 -18.72 13.91
CA GLN A 600 -9.51 -19.19 12.54
C GLN A 600 -9.83 -18.02 11.60
N ILE A 601 -10.65 -17.05 12.03
CA ILE A 601 -10.89 -15.81 11.28
C ILE A 601 -9.62 -15.01 11.08
N PHE A 602 -8.77 -14.90 12.10
CA PHE A 602 -7.50 -14.19 12.00
C PHE A 602 -6.61 -14.80 10.90
N PHE A 603 -6.38 -16.12 10.93
CA PHE A 603 -5.57 -16.79 9.92
C PHE A 603 -6.20 -16.75 8.53
N SER A 604 -7.53 -16.89 8.45
CA SER A 604 -8.25 -16.82 7.18
C SER A 604 -8.16 -15.41 6.60
N THR A 605 -8.29 -14.37 7.42
CA THR A 605 -8.13 -12.97 7.00
C THR A 605 -6.70 -12.68 6.55
N TRP A 606 -5.68 -13.18 7.28
CA TRP A 606 -4.26 -13.06 6.91
C TRP A 606 -3.98 -13.61 5.50
N CYS A 607 -4.57 -14.76 5.17
CA CYS A 607 -4.44 -15.36 3.85
C CYS A 607 -5.32 -14.65 2.81
N PHE A 608 -6.58 -14.36 3.15
CA PHE A 608 -7.57 -13.74 2.27
C PHE A 608 -7.05 -12.45 1.63
N MET A 609 -6.37 -11.59 2.39
CA MET A 609 -5.80 -10.33 1.90
C MET A 609 -4.71 -10.48 0.82
N ARG A 610 -4.32 -11.71 0.51
CA ARG A 610 -3.32 -12.07 -0.49
C ARG A 610 -3.85 -13.06 -1.53
N CYS A 611 -5.15 -13.36 -1.53
CA CYS A 611 -5.73 -14.19 -2.57
C CYS A 611 -5.56 -13.51 -3.94
N THR A 612 -5.11 -14.31 -4.90
CA THR A 612 -4.91 -13.96 -6.30
C THR A 612 -6.14 -14.28 -7.14
N GLY A 613 -6.34 -13.55 -8.24
CA GLY A 613 -7.44 -13.79 -9.18
C GLY A 613 -7.06 -14.72 -10.32
N GLN A 614 -7.96 -14.92 -11.28
CA GLN A 614 -7.74 -15.77 -12.46
C GLN A 614 -6.57 -15.36 -13.35
N LEU A 615 -6.23 -14.06 -13.36
CA LEU A 615 -5.17 -13.52 -14.22
C LEU A 615 -3.76 -13.64 -13.63
N SER A 616 -3.64 -14.12 -12.40
CA SER A 616 -2.34 -14.37 -11.79
C SER A 616 -1.75 -15.67 -12.35
N GLU A 617 -0.45 -15.66 -12.68
CA GLU A 617 0.25 -16.90 -12.99
C GLU A 617 0.10 -17.87 -11.81
N PRO A 618 -0.07 -19.17 -12.06
CA PRO A 618 -0.11 -20.14 -10.97
C PRO A 618 1.23 -20.08 -10.24
N ASP A 619 1.24 -19.52 -9.04
CA ASP A 619 2.38 -19.66 -8.15
C ASP A 619 2.54 -21.15 -7.84
N ASP A 620 3.71 -21.72 -8.18
CA ASP A 620 4.05 -23.11 -7.83
C ASP A 620 4.06 -23.36 -6.30
N VAL A 621 3.99 -22.29 -5.50
CA VAL A 621 4.04 -22.31 -4.05
C VAL A 621 2.80 -21.65 -3.47
N ASP A 622 2.04 -22.38 -2.64
CA ASP A 622 0.97 -21.84 -1.80
C ASP A 622 1.60 -21.03 -0.64
N PRO A 623 1.64 -19.68 -0.69
CA PRO A 623 2.40 -18.87 0.25
C PRO A 623 1.80 -18.91 1.66
N CYS A 624 0.46 -18.91 1.73
CA CYS A 624 -0.25 -19.02 3.00
C CYS A 624 0.09 -20.33 3.71
N SER A 625 0.09 -21.46 2.99
CA SER A 625 0.48 -22.76 3.54
C SER A 625 1.94 -22.79 3.99
N ALA A 626 2.84 -22.20 3.20
CA ALA A 626 4.27 -22.13 3.50
C ALA A 626 4.56 -21.40 4.83
N GLU A 627 3.77 -20.38 5.18
CA GLU A 627 3.92 -19.65 6.44
C GLU A 627 3.26 -20.37 7.61
N VAL A 628 1.97 -20.72 7.48
CA VAL A 628 1.15 -21.17 8.62
C VAL A 628 1.61 -22.53 9.15
N ARG A 629 2.25 -23.36 8.33
CA ARG A 629 2.83 -24.64 8.77
C ARG A 629 3.86 -24.48 9.90
N HIS A 630 4.53 -23.32 9.97
CA HIS A 630 5.51 -23.01 11.02
C HIS A 630 4.87 -22.39 12.28
N VAL A 631 3.57 -22.10 12.25
CA VAL A 631 2.85 -21.47 13.36
C VAL A 631 2.09 -22.51 14.16
N GLN A 632 2.49 -22.72 15.42
CA GLN A 632 1.85 -23.71 16.29
C GLN A 632 0.36 -23.38 16.53
N ALA A 633 0.05 -22.11 16.79
CA ALA A 633 -1.30 -21.66 17.05
C ALA A 633 -2.26 -21.85 15.86
N PHE A 634 -1.73 -21.89 14.62
CA PHE A 634 -2.52 -22.24 13.44
C PHE A 634 -2.95 -23.71 13.49
N SER A 635 -1.99 -24.62 13.69
CA SER A 635 -2.27 -26.05 13.77
C SER A 635 -3.23 -26.38 14.92
N GLU A 636 -3.19 -25.63 16.02
CA GLU A 636 -4.16 -25.73 17.11
C GLU A 636 -5.55 -25.20 16.72
N ALA A 637 -5.61 -24.03 16.07
CA ALA A 637 -6.88 -23.41 15.66
C ALA A 637 -7.66 -24.27 14.65
N PHE A 638 -6.96 -24.95 13.73
CA PHE A 638 -7.54 -25.83 12.73
C PHE A 638 -7.43 -27.32 13.05
N ARG A 639 -6.88 -27.67 14.22
CA ARG A 639 -6.72 -29.05 14.72
C ARG A 639 -5.96 -29.96 13.76
N CYS A 640 -4.90 -29.45 13.15
CA CYS A 640 -4.06 -30.22 12.23
C CYS A 640 -3.26 -31.29 12.98
N VAL A 641 -3.31 -32.53 12.50
CA VAL A 641 -2.62 -33.67 13.11
C VAL A 641 -1.10 -33.46 13.04
N LYS A 642 -0.38 -33.72 14.14
CA LYS A 642 1.08 -33.59 14.17
C LYS A 642 1.72 -34.53 13.14
N GLY A 643 2.70 -34.02 12.39
CA GLY A 643 3.40 -34.75 11.32
C GLY A 643 2.78 -34.55 9.93
N THR A 644 1.64 -33.87 9.80
CA THR A 644 1.08 -33.52 8.49
C THR A 644 1.82 -32.33 7.87
N GLN A 645 1.57 -32.06 6.58
CA GLN A 645 2.19 -30.99 5.82
C GLN A 645 2.08 -29.61 6.51
N LEU A 646 0.91 -29.28 7.07
CA LEU A 646 0.66 -28.01 7.78
C LEU A 646 0.81 -28.11 9.31
N ASN A 647 1.32 -29.23 9.81
CA ASN A 647 1.79 -29.36 11.19
C ASN A 647 3.03 -30.25 11.31
N PRO A 648 4.15 -29.89 10.65
CA PRO A 648 5.39 -30.66 10.72
C PRO A 648 5.96 -30.65 12.13
N GLU A 649 6.76 -31.66 12.46
CA GLU A 649 7.42 -31.75 13.77
C GLU A 649 8.41 -30.60 13.99
N ARG A 650 9.12 -30.21 12.92
CA ARG A 650 10.07 -29.09 12.92
C ARG A 650 9.40 -27.85 12.34
N LYS A 651 9.33 -26.78 13.14
CA LYS A 651 8.79 -25.47 12.74
C LYS A 651 9.90 -24.42 12.78
N CYS A 652 10.07 -23.65 11.72
CA CYS A 652 11.06 -22.58 11.65
C CYS A 652 10.65 -21.38 12.50
N ARG A 653 11.61 -20.81 13.22
CA ARG A 653 11.39 -19.65 14.10
C ARG A 653 12.63 -18.76 14.08
N LEU A 654 12.40 -17.46 14.11
CA LEU A 654 13.44 -16.47 14.36
C LEU A 654 13.65 -16.40 15.88
N SER A 655 14.82 -16.82 16.35
CA SER A 655 15.19 -16.89 17.77
C SER A 655 15.82 -15.63 18.31
#